data_AF-A0A0K1EEI7-F1
#
_entry.id   AF-A0A0K1EEI7-F1
#
_cell.length_a   1.000
_cell.length_b   1.000
_cell.length_c   1.000
_cell.angle_alpha   90.00
_cell.angle_beta   90.00
_cell.angle_gamma   90.00
#
_symmetry.space_group_name_H-M   'P 1'
#
loop_
_entity.id
_entity.type
_entity.pdbx_description
1 polymer ?
#
loop_
_entity_poly.entity_id
_entity_poly.type
_entity_poly.pdbx_seq_one_letter_code
_entity_poly.pdbx_strand_id
1 'polypeptide(L)'
;MPWMRRSALLVYVFGLLCTFALLVAMTRNAAAQTTIPGGNVINQTWTLAGSPYTVQGDVVVPAGATLTIEAGVQVRFASTDAQTSGLDTSRVELTVRGTLNLNGTAANPVVLQASSGSSAGLWYGVVADQASAVLNTSHVNVRHAEYGFHLLVGQQTLQGITAHTNRYGIYFAGSASGSVTNSILRHNTSAGVNVYPSSGSASSVTIDHCTVHANSEYGVFARTSPGVVLTVDVTNSIVTNNNYGIYRHTVSGNPTVNVTYSNVWNNSPINYGGTSGGVGSFSANPLYVNDVGNPRPTSNSPARFAASDGSDIGALPYTGNPTNGLLGVLWSDLTLGPSGSPHLVTGDLTVGPGVTLTLQPGTTLRFDPVDVMRSGLDVSRNELTVRGSLRAEGTPAQRVTITSSSTSIGAWWGIRLAASSSGNSFFNTIVTRATYAVYVEEGTQNIDGLVAQGNNHGVYFAGNASGSVVNSLLRNNAGSGVHISTSSGAGNTVNVVNSTLHGNSADGIHARTSSGVDLTVNVTNSIITQNSTGIYRYTTSGNAVVNVIHSNVWGNSSGNYSGVTAGTGSLSVNPLYVAAPGDLRLQSTSACIDAGTATGAPSADLDGNPRPLDGDGINGAAFDMGAYEFMPASICGDGIVGPGEACDDGPQNGQYNHCRADCGGPGPRCGDGITNGPEQCDDGNASNTDGCLNTCTLAACGDGFVQAGVEQCDDGNQSNSDACLNTCVNASCGDGFVQAGFEQCDDGNQSNSDACLNTCVNASCGDGFVQAGFEQCDDGNQSNNDACLNTCVNAACGDGFVRTGVEQCDDGNQSNNDACLNTCVNAACGDGFVRTGVEQCDDGNQSNNDACLNTCTSATCGDGFVRTGVEQCDDGNQSNNDACLNTCTSATCGDGFVQTGVEACDDGNPIDDDDCRNNCALPGCGDGVVQAGEACDDGNQSNNDGCLNTCMLATCGDGFVRDGVEACDDGNQDDTDECVEGCVEAVCGDGFVQEGVEDCDDGNTTSGDGCSATCTSEGQGGAGGGQGGAGGGSGGSGGEGGLGAGGAGAGGAGGEGGEGGLGAGGDGLGGVGGSRGQDGDNVEDDGGCGCRAAGSKRSPQGSALLVLGGLAALVARRRRVKLAA
;
A
#
# COMPACT_ATOMS: atom_id res chain seq x y z
N MET A 1 56.05 37.45 35.52
CA MET A 1 54.85 36.58 35.53
C MET A 1 55.11 35.41 34.57
N PRO A 2 55.06 34.13 34.99
CA PRO A 2 55.62 33.02 34.22
C PRO A 2 54.55 32.10 33.58
N TRP A 3 53.66 32.62 32.73
CA TRP A 3 52.50 31.86 32.20
C TRP A 3 52.36 31.80 30.67
N MET A 4 53.33 32.30 29.90
CA MET A 4 53.27 32.38 28.42
C MET A 4 54.22 31.42 27.65
N ARG A 5 54.70 30.33 28.28
CA ARG A 5 55.63 29.38 27.63
C ARG A 5 55.18 27.91 27.56
N ARG A 6 53.96 27.57 27.98
CA ARG A 6 53.43 26.19 27.86
C ARG A 6 52.54 25.97 26.63
N SER A 7 51.74 26.96 26.22
CA SER A 7 50.76 26.81 25.13
C SER A 7 51.38 26.54 23.75
N ALA A 8 52.54 27.14 23.45
CA ALA A 8 53.20 26.97 22.15
C ALA A 8 53.67 25.53 21.89
N LEU A 9 54.10 24.80 22.93
CA LEU A 9 54.51 23.40 22.79
C LEU A 9 53.30 22.50 22.53
N LEU A 10 52.16 22.79 23.17
CA LEU A 10 50.92 22.04 22.99
C LEU A 10 50.41 22.16 21.54
N VAL A 11 50.38 23.38 20.99
CA VAL A 11 49.96 23.63 19.59
C VAL A 11 50.88 22.92 18.59
N TYR A 12 52.20 22.90 18.81
CA TYR A 12 53.12 22.16 17.95
C TYR A 12 52.93 20.64 18.04
N VAL A 13 52.72 20.07 19.23
CA VAL A 13 52.49 18.62 19.40
C VAL A 13 51.14 18.21 18.83
N PHE A 14 50.08 19.00 19.06
CA PHE A 14 48.75 18.73 18.51
C PHE A 14 48.75 18.88 16.98
N GLY A 15 49.43 19.90 16.43
CA GLY A 15 49.63 20.05 14.99
C GLY A 15 50.39 18.87 14.38
N LEU A 16 51.44 18.37 15.04
CA LEU A 16 52.22 17.22 14.56
C LEU A 16 51.39 15.92 14.62
N LEU A 17 50.62 15.71 15.70
CA LEU A 17 49.65 14.61 15.82
C LEU A 17 48.54 14.70 14.76
N CYS A 18 47.96 15.87 14.50
CA CYS A 18 46.99 16.07 13.42
C CYS A 18 47.61 15.80 12.04
N THR A 19 48.86 16.19 11.77
CA THR A 19 49.53 15.83 10.51
C THR A 19 49.87 14.34 10.42
N PHE A 20 50.19 13.68 11.54
CA PHE A 20 50.44 12.24 11.56
C PHE A 20 49.14 11.45 11.38
N ALA A 21 48.05 11.87 12.03
CA ALA A 21 46.70 11.35 11.82
C ALA A 21 46.21 11.58 10.38
N LEU A 22 46.46 12.76 9.78
CA LEU A 22 46.20 12.97 8.36
C LEU A 22 47.07 12.07 7.47
N LEU A 23 48.34 11.85 7.79
CA LEU A 23 49.21 10.96 7.01
C LEU A 23 48.80 9.48 7.11
N VAL A 24 48.28 9.05 8.27
CA VAL A 24 47.69 7.71 8.45
C VAL A 24 46.33 7.63 7.76
N ALA A 25 45.45 8.62 7.87
CA ALA A 25 44.18 8.67 7.13
C ALA A 25 44.38 8.83 5.60
N MET A 26 45.53 9.35 5.16
CA MET A 26 45.93 9.42 3.76
C MET A 26 46.61 8.14 3.24
N THR A 27 46.65 7.04 4.02
CA THR A 27 46.82 5.70 3.44
C THR A 27 45.57 5.30 2.66
N ARG A 28 45.37 5.94 1.50
CA ARG A 28 44.56 5.35 0.44
C ARG A 28 45.10 3.95 0.20
N ASN A 29 44.30 2.92 0.48
CA ASN A 29 44.59 1.57 0.04
C ASN A 29 44.66 1.60 -1.50
N ALA A 30 45.88 1.65 -2.02
CA ALA A 30 46.15 1.64 -3.44
C ALA A 30 45.88 0.23 -3.96
N ALA A 31 44.61 -0.01 -4.33
CA ALA A 31 44.12 -1.29 -4.83
C ALA A 31 45.07 -1.82 -5.91
N ALA A 32 45.73 -2.94 -5.60
CA ALA A 32 46.93 -3.35 -6.29
C ALA A 32 46.56 -4.09 -7.57
N GLN A 33 46.38 -3.33 -8.67
CA GLN A 33 46.05 -3.86 -10.00
C GLN A 33 46.97 -5.04 -10.37
N THR A 34 46.45 -6.26 -10.23
CA THR A 34 47.24 -7.47 -10.41
C THR A 34 47.25 -7.84 -11.88
N THR A 35 48.41 -7.77 -12.53
CA THR A 35 48.55 -8.20 -13.93
C THR A 35 48.71 -9.72 -14.00
N ILE A 36 47.85 -10.38 -14.78
CA ILE A 36 47.91 -11.80 -15.09
C ILE A 36 48.33 -11.94 -16.57
N PRO A 37 49.57 -12.37 -16.89
CA PRO A 37 50.03 -12.50 -18.27
C PRO A 37 49.29 -13.57 -19.10
N GLY A 38 48.62 -14.51 -18.42
CA GLY A 38 48.05 -15.73 -18.99
C GLY A 38 48.75 -16.98 -18.44
N GLY A 39 48.33 -18.15 -18.95
CA GLY A 39 48.87 -19.46 -18.58
C GLY A 39 47.99 -20.24 -17.58
N ASN A 40 48.58 -21.28 -16.98
CA ASN A 40 47.88 -22.15 -16.03
C ASN A 40 47.76 -21.48 -14.65
N VAL A 41 46.52 -21.25 -14.20
CA VAL A 41 46.19 -20.88 -12.82
C VAL A 41 45.86 -22.14 -12.02
N ILE A 42 46.62 -22.38 -10.95
CA ILE A 42 46.52 -23.58 -10.13
C ILE A 42 46.34 -23.17 -8.67
N ASN A 43 45.20 -23.53 -8.09
CA ASN A 43 44.86 -23.38 -6.66
C ASN A 43 45.10 -21.96 -6.13
N GLN A 44 44.49 -20.99 -6.80
CA GLN A 44 44.56 -19.57 -6.43
C GLN A 44 43.20 -19.06 -5.93
N THR A 45 43.26 -18.09 -5.02
CA THR A 45 42.13 -17.20 -4.70
C THR A 45 42.48 -15.80 -5.17
N TRP A 46 41.58 -15.16 -5.90
CA TRP A 46 41.65 -13.77 -6.31
C TRP A 46 40.74 -12.95 -5.38
N THR A 47 41.35 -12.02 -4.65
CA THR A 47 40.74 -11.31 -3.53
C THR A 47 40.54 -9.83 -3.85
N LEU A 48 39.69 -9.14 -3.10
CA LEU A 48 39.41 -7.71 -3.34
C LEU A 48 40.68 -6.83 -3.31
N ALA A 49 41.70 -7.22 -2.53
CA ALA A 49 42.97 -6.49 -2.41
C ALA A 49 43.82 -6.48 -3.70
N GLY A 50 43.72 -7.52 -4.55
CA GLY A 50 44.40 -7.59 -5.86
C GLY A 50 43.56 -7.05 -7.04
N SER A 51 42.33 -6.62 -6.76
CA SER A 51 41.40 -6.08 -7.75
C SER A 51 41.85 -4.69 -8.23
N PRO A 52 41.74 -4.36 -9.55
CA PRO A 52 41.27 -5.21 -10.63
C PRO A 52 42.36 -6.13 -11.19
N TYR A 53 42.03 -7.42 -11.35
CA TYR A 53 42.89 -8.39 -12.03
C TYR A 53 42.86 -8.11 -13.53
N THR A 54 44.01 -7.82 -14.13
CA THR A 54 44.13 -7.46 -15.55
C THR A 54 44.77 -8.61 -16.33
N VAL A 55 43.95 -9.35 -17.07
CA VAL A 55 44.35 -10.56 -17.82
C VAL A 55 44.79 -10.17 -19.24
N GLN A 56 46.04 -10.45 -19.60
CA GLN A 56 46.66 -10.03 -20.87
C GLN A 56 46.73 -11.14 -21.93
N GLY A 57 46.58 -12.39 -21.51
CA GLY A 57 46.53 -13.56 -22.38
C GLY A 57 45.77 -14.70 -21.70
N ASP A 58 45.38 -15.71 -22.47
CA ASP A 58 44.49 -16.79 -22.02
C ASP A 58 44.86 -17.40 -20.66
N VAL A 59 43.87 -17.52 -19.79
CA VAL A 59 44.00 -18.21 -18.50
C VAL A 59 43.34 -19.58 -18.60
N VAL A 60 44.07 -20.61 -18.16
CA VAL A 60 43.56 -21.98 -18.06
C VAL A 60 43.52 -22.38 -16.58
N VAL A 61 42.38 -22.87 -16.09
CA VAL A 61 42.27 -23.56 -14.79
C VAL A 61 42.31 -25.07 -15.07
N PRO A 62 43.45 -25.77 -14.85
CA PRO A 62 43.61 -27.17 -15.27
C PRO A 62 42.68 -28.14 -14.52
N ALA A 63 42.45 -29.32 -15.10
CA ALA A 63 41.70 -30.38 -14.44
C ALA A 63 42.33 -30.76 -13.09
N GLY A 64 41.50 -30.80 -12.03
CA GLY A 64 41.96 -31.04 -10.65
C GLY A 64 42.54 -29.80 -9.94
N ALA A 65 42.53 -28.62 -10.56
CA ALA A 65 42.89 -27.36 -9.92
C ALA A 65 41.66 -26.45 -9.71
N THR A 66 41.76 -25.52 -8.76
CA THR A 66 40.72 -24.54 -8.45
C THR A 66 41.19 -23.10 -8.69
N LEU A 67 40.32 -22.25 -9.21
CA LEU A 67 40.39 -20.79 -9.08
C LEU A 67 39.14 -20.31 -8.33
N THR A 68 39.33 -19.60 -7.22
CA THR A 68 38.26 -18.88 -6.51
C THR A 68 38.39 -17.38 -6.78
N ILE A 69 37.28 -16.70 -7.05
CA ILE A 69 37.20 -15.24 -7.22
C ILE A 69 36.17 -14.72 -6.23
N GLU A 70 36.60 -13.86 -5.32
CA GLU A 70 35.80 -13.36 -4.20
C GLU A 70 34.86 -12.20 -4.56
N ALA A 71 33.93 -11.90 -3.65
CA ALA A 71 32.95 -10.82 -3.81
C ALA A 71 33.61 -9.46 -4.12
N GLY A 72 32.99 -8.69 -5.01
CA GLY A 72 33.45 -7.37 -5.45
C GLY A 72 34.69 -7.37 -6.37
N VAL A 73 35.32 -8.52 -6.62
CA VAL A 73 36.51 -8.60 -7.47
C VAL A 73 36.16 -8.30 -8.94
N GLN A 74 36.93 -7.40 -9.53
CA GLN A 74 36.85 -7.09 -10.96
C GLN A 74 37.97 -7.80 -11.71
N VAL A 75 37.61 -8.53 -12.76
CA VAL A 75 38.53 -9.11 -13.73
C VAL A 75 38.36 -8.40 -15.07
N ARG A 76 39.48 -7.99 -15.66
CA ARG A 76 39.56 -7.16 -16.86
C ARG A 76 40.40 -7.88 -17.91
N PHE A 77 39.76 -8.38 -18.95
CA PHE A 77 40.38 -9.16 -20.03
C PHE A 77 40.81 -8.25 -21.19
N ALA A 78 42.05 -8.39 -21.65
CA ALA A 78 42.55 -7.61 -22.79
C ALA A 78 41.81 -7.96 -24.09
N SER A 79 41.59 -6.96 -24.95
CA SER A 79 40.87 -7.13 -26.21
C SER A 79 41.71 -7.71 -27.36
N THR A 80 42.92 -8.18 -27.03
CA THR A 80 43.88 -8.83 -27.91
C THR A 80 44.67 -9.82 -27.05
N ASP A 81 44.67 -11.10 -27.40
CA ASP A 81 45.51 -12.08 -26.68
C ASP A 81 47.00 -11.86 -26.98
N ALA A 82 47.80 -11.72 -25.93
CA ALA A 82 49.26 -11.57 -26.02
C ALA A 82 50.00 -12.89 -26.25
N GLN A 83 49.37 -14.05 -26.05
CA GLN A 83 49.98 -15.38 -26.26
C GLN A 83 49.74 -15.95 -27.66
N THR A 84 48.68 -15.51 -28.34
CA THR A 84 48.11 -16.07 -29.58
C THR A 84 47.77 -17.55 -29.48
N SER A 85 47.02 -17.92 -28.42
CA SER A 85 46.67 -19.31 -28.05
C SER A 85 45.14 -19.57 -28.03
N GLY A 86 44.63 -20.35 -27.07
CA GLY A 86 43.19 -20.55 -26.87
C GLY A 86 42.46 -21.29 -28.00
N LEU A 87 41.14 -21.14 -28.02
CA LEU A 87 40.25 -21.47 -29.16
C LEU A 87 40.19 -20.30 -30.16
N ASP A 88 40.28 -19.06 -29.68
CA ASP A 88 40.37 -17.82 -30.45
C ASP A 88 41.71 -17.10 -30.21
N THR A 89 42.68 -17.36 -31.09
CA THR A 89 44.05 -16.79 -31.06
C THR A 89 44.12 -15.26 -31.23
N SER A 90 42.98 -14.57 -31.24
CA SER A 90 42.90 -13.10 -31.26
C SER A 90 42.34 -12.46 -29.99
N ARG A 91 41.67 -13.22 -29.10
CA ARG A 91 40.93 -12.67 -27.94
C ARG A 91 41.12 -13.52 -26.69
N VAL A 92 41.43 -12.85 -25.57
CA VAL A 92 41.70 -13.52 -24.29
C VAL A 92 40.51 -14.37 -23.82
N GLU A 93 40.80 -15.62 -23.43
CA GLU A 93 39.86 -16.59 -22.90
C GLU A 93 40.10 -16.90 -21.40
N LEU A 94 39.05 -17.29 -20.68
CA LEU A 94 39.15 -17.99 -19.39
C LEU A 94 38.67 -19.44 -19.55
N THR A 95 39.59 -20.36 -19.83
CA THR A 95 39.30 -21.79 -20.01
C THR A 95 39.29 -22.52 -18.66
N VAL A 96 38.20 -23.22 -18.36
CA VAL A 96 38.00 -23.99 -17.14
C VAL A 96 37.94 -25.48 -17.45
N ARG A 97 38.83 -26.25 -16.81
CA ARG A 97 38.92 -27.72 -16.88
C ARG A 97 38.87 -28.39 -15.50
N GLY A 98 39.22 -27.64 -14.46
CA GLY A 98 38.95 -27.93 -13.06
C GLY A 98 37.78 -27.08 -12.53
N THR A 99 37.93 -26.50 -11.34
CA THR A 99 36.85 -25.74 -10.67
C THR A 99 37.08 -24.24 -10.76
N LEU A 100 36.05 -23.49 -11.18
CA LEU A 100 35.99 -22.03 -11.04
C LEU A 100 34.86 -21.67 -10.07
N ASN A 101 35.20 -21.01 -8.97
CA ASN A 101 34.25 -20.47 -8.00
C ASN A 101 34.16 -18.96 -8.18
N LEU A 102 32.98 -18.45 -8.54
CA LEU A 102 32.68 -17.02 -8.65
C LEU A 102 31.74 -16.63 -7.51
N ASN A 103 32.32 -16.21 -6.38
CA ASN A 103 31.64 -16.06 -5.09
C ASN A 103 31.17 -14.61 -4.86
N GLY A 104 30.35 -14.08 -5.76
CA GLY A 104 29.75 -12.76 -5.61
C GLY A 104 28.58 -12.72 -4.61
N THR A 105 28.25 -11.54 -4.13
CA THR A 105 27.00 -11.24 -3.39
C THR A 105 26.19 -10.17 -4.11
N ALA A 106 24.93 -9.96 -3.71
CA ALA A 106 24.06 -8.94 -4.32
C ALA A 106 24.65 -7.51 -4.23
N ALA A 107 25.25 -7.17 -3.09
CA ALA A 107 25.94 -5.89 -2.90
C ALA A 107 27.32 -5.84 -3.59
N ASN A 108 28.06 -6.96 -3.58
CA ASN A 108 29.43 -7.05 -4.10
C ASN A 108 29.55 -8.18 -5.15
N PRO A 109 29.03 -7.99 -6.37
CA PRO A 109 29.09 -8.99 -7.43
C PRO A 109 30.52 -9.18 -7.97
N VAL A 110 30.83 -10.37 -8.47
CA VAL A 110 32.06 -10.61 -9.26
C VAL A 110 31.85 -10.01 -10.65
N VAL A 111 32.80 -9.20 -11.15
CA VAL A 111 32.66 -8.49 -12.44
C VAL A 111 33.69 -8.98 -13.45
N LEU A 112 33.25 -9.67 -14.49
CA LEU A 112 34.06 -10.16 -15.62
C LEU A 112 33.81 -9.28 -16.86
N GLN A 113 34.81 -8.55 -17.32
CA GLN A 113 34.63 -7.56 -18.40
C GLN A 113 35.89 -7.34 -19.27
N ALA A 114 35.72 -6.70 -20.42
CA ALA A 114 36.85 -6.19 -21.20
C ALA A 114 37.63 -5.09 -20.45
N SER A 115 38.95 -5.03 -20.64
CA SER A 115 39.84 -4.00 -20.08
C SER A 115 39.63 -2.60 -20.64
N SER A 116 39.08 -2.50 -21.85
CA SER A 116 38.77 -1.23 -22.53
C SER A 116 37.65 -1.45 -23.55
N GLY A 117 36.89 -0.40 -23.84
CA GLY A 117 35.72 -0.46 -24.72
C GLY A 117 34.44 -0.94 -24.02
N SER A 118 33.31 -0.82 -24.72
CA SER A 118 31.95 -1.09 -24.20
C SER A 118 31.05 -1.87 -25.18
N SER A 119 31.62 -2.36 -26.28
CA SER A 119 30.90 -3.22 -27.24
C SER A 119 30.97 -4.69 -26.84
N ALA A 120 30.03 -5.49 -27.35
CA ALA A 120 30.14 -6.94 -27.35
C ALA A 120 31.39 -7.44 -28.13
N GLY A 121 31.81 -8.68 -27.85
CA GLY A 121 32.84 -9.39 -28.63
C GLY A 121 34.29 -8.96 -28.40
N LEU A 122 34.57 -8.13 -27.39
CA LEU A 122 35.91 -7.58 -27.15
C LEU A 122 36.89 -8.60 -26.53
N TRP A 123 36.39 -9.49 -25.68
CA TRP A 123 37.12 -10.67 -25.18
C TRP A 123 36.29 -11.93 -25.47
N TYR A 124 36.87 -13.14 -25.38
CA TYR A 124 36.16 -14.33 -25.83
C TYR A 124 35.04 -14.76 -24.86
N GLY A 125 35.39 -15.03 -23.61
CA GLY A 125 34.44 -15.46 -22.59
C GLY A 125 35.02 -16.41 -21.54
N VAL A 126 34.16 -16.87 -20.64
CA VAL A 126 34.43 -18.04 -19.77
C VAL A 126 34.07 -19.31 -20.53
N VAL A 127 35.00 -20.26 -20.64
CA VAL A 127 34.87 -21.46 -21.47
C VAL A 127 34.95 -22.72 -20.61
N ALA A 128 33.97 -23.63 -20.72
CA ALA A 128 34.05 -24.97 -20.16
C ALA A 128 34.24 -26.00 -21.28
N ASP A 129 35.48 -26.45 -21.51
CA ASP A 129 35.85 -27.30 -22.65
C ASP A 129 36.02 -28.79 -22.31
N GLN A 130 35.93 -29.18 -21.04
CA GLN A 130 36.07 -30.57 -20.57
C GLN A 130 34.99 -30.95 -19.56
N ALA A 131 34.63 -32.25 -19.55
CA ALA A 131 33.60 -32.80 -18.65
C ALA A 131 33.96 -32.75 -17.15
N SER A 132 35.22 -32.45 -16.82
CA SER A 132 35.69 -32.21 -15.44
C SER A 132 35.58 -30.75 -14.99
N ALA A 133 35.16 -29.84 -15.87
CA ALA A 133 34.96 -28.44 -15.52
C ALA A 133 33.77 -28.29 -14.57
N VAL A 134 33.94 -27.49 -13.51
CA VAL A 134 32.87 -27.14 -12.56
C VAL A 134 32.80 -25.62 -12.45
N LEU A 135 31.66 -25.04 -12.80
CA LEU A 135 31.38 -23.61 -12.70
C LEU A 135 30.44 -23.32 -11.52
N ASN A 136 30.99 -23.03 -10.35
CA ASN A 136 30.22 -22.57 -9.20
C ASN A 136 30.03 -21.05 -9.31
N THR A 137 28.78 -20.57 -9.30
CA THR A 137 28.49 -19.16 -9.63
C THR A 137 27.44 -18.55 -8.71
N SER A 138 27.72 -17.34 -8.23
CA SER A 138 26.83 -16.50 -7.43
C SER A 138 27.08 -15.04 -7.80
N HIS A 139 26.01 -14.28 -8.09
CA HIS A 139 26.02 -12.83 -8.35
C HIS A 139 27.19 -12.38 -9.26
N VAL A 140 27.21 -12.88 -10.50
CA VAL A 140 28.29 -12.63 -11.47
C VAL A 140 27.82 -11.66 -12.55
N ASN A 141 28.40 -10.47 -12.65
CA ASN A 141 28.24 -9.59 -13.80
C ASN A 141 29.23 -9.97 -14.90
N VAL A 142 28.75 -10.36 -16.09
CA VAL A 142 29.61 -10.69 -17.23
C VAL A 142 29.24 -9.86 -18.46
N ARG A 143 30.20 -9.12 -19.01
CA ARG A 143 29.95 -8.13 -20.07
C ARG A 143 31.08 -7.94 -21.09
N HIS A 144 30.71 -7.40 -22.25
CA HIS A 144 31.59 -7.08 -23.38
C HIS A 144 32.26 -8.30 -24.05
N ALA A 145 31.83 -9.53 -23.74
CA ALA A 145 32.37 -10.77 -24.30
C ALA A 145 31.73 -11.15 -25.65
N GLU A 146 32.34 -12.10 -26.37
CA GLU A 146 31.64 -12.88 -27.41
C GLU A 146 30.61 -13.80 -26.76
N TYR A 147 31.01 -14.52 -25.72
CA TYR A 147 30.18 -15.39 -24.91
C TYR A 147 30.36 -15.01 -23.44
N GLY A 148 29.28 -14.73 -22.70
CA GLY A 148 29.42 -14.59 -21.24
C GLY A 148 29.92 -15.91 -20.63
N PHE A 149 29.24 -17.00 -21.00
CA PHE A 149 29.70 -18.38 -20.78
C PHE A 149 29.55 -19.21 -22.06
N HIS A 150 30.60 -19.93 -22.46
CA HIS A 150 30.62 -20.87 -23.59
C HIS A 150 30.88 -22.29 -23.08
N LEU A 151 29.85 -23.13 -23.12
CA LEU A 151 29.86 -24.47 -22.53
C LEU A 151 29.92 -25.49 -23.67
N LEU A 152 30.99 -26.27 -23.77
CA LEU A 152 31.21 -27.22 -24.88
C LEU A 152 30.94 -28.68 -24.48
N VAL A 153 31.18 -29.03 -23.22
CA VAL A 153 31.06 -30.39 -22.66
C VAL A 153 30.64 -30.32 -21.19
N GLY A 154 29.92 -31.33 -20.72
CA GLY A 154 29.58 -31.50 -19.30
C GLY A 154 28.18 -31.03 -18.91
N GLN A 155 27.84 -31.21 -17.64
CA GLN A 155 26.65 -30.65 -16.99
C GLN A 155 27.08 -29.43 -16.18
N GLN A 156 26.48 -28.26 -16.40
CA GLN A 156 26.81 -27.03 -15.68
C GLN A 156 25.55 -26.40 -15.09
N THR A 157 25.64 -25.95 -13.84
CA THR A 157 24.56 -25.23 -13.13
C THR A 157 25.02 -23.79 -12.92
N LEU A 158 24.46 -22.85 -13.69
CA LEU A 158 24.81 -21.44 -13.58
C LEU A 158 23.73 -20.68 -12.81
N GLN A 159 24.13 -19.93 -11.78
CA GLN A 159 23.21 -19.22 -10.87
C GLN A 159 23.65 -17.77 -10.64
N GLY A 160 22.68 -16.86 -10.52
CA GLY A 160 22.96 -15.45 -10.20
C GLY A 160 23.72 -14.70 -11.30
N ILE A 161 23.63 -15.14 -12.55
CA ILE A 161 24.37 -14.54 -13.67
C ILE A 161 23.64 -13.31 -14.19
N THR A 162 24.31 -12.15 -14.17
CA THR A 162 23.88 -10.94 -14.90
C THR A 162 24.74 -10.80 -16.16
N ALA A 163 24.36 -11.49 -17.24
CA ALA A 163 25.07 -11.42 -18.52
C ALA A 163 24.47 -10.34 -19.42
N HIS A 164 25.24 -9.28 -19.68
CA HIS A 164 24.77 -8.19 -20.54
C HIS A 164 25.83 -7.58 -21.46
N THR A 165 25.38 -7.02 -22.59
CA THR A 165 26.28 -6.35 -23.55
C THR A 165 27.37 -7.31 -24.09
N ASN A 166 27.11 -8.62 -24.08
CA ASN A 166 27.89 -9.63 -24.79
C ASN A 166 27.27 -9.88 -26.17
N ARG A 167 27.88 -10.73 -27.01
CA ARG A 167 27.18 -11.23 -28.21
C ARG A 167 26.18 -12.33 -27.83
N TYR A 168 26.62 -13.29 -27.02
CA TYR A 168 25.78 -14.31 -26.39
C TYR A 168 25.89 -14.20 -24.87
N GLY A 169 24.77 -14.26 -24.15
CA GLY A 169 24.78 -14.32 -22.69
C GLY A 169 25.36 -15.65 -22.20
N ILE A 170 24.65 -16.74 -22.47
CA ILE A 170 25.10 -18.12 -22.20
C ILE A 170 24.92 -18.95 -23.49
N TYR A 171 25.93 -19.76 -23.83
CA TYR A 171 25.95 -20.58 -25.04
C TYR A 171 26.27 -22.05 -24.69
N PHE A 172 25.30 -22.94 -24.87
CA PHE A 172 25.47 -24.39 -24.79
C PHE A 172 25.78 -24.95 -26.19
N ALA A 173 26.98 -25.47 -26.38
CA ALA A 173 27.54 -26.01 -27.62
C ALA A 173 27.92 -27.49 -27.46
N GLY A 174 28.43 -28.11 -28.53
CA GLY A 174 29.08 -29.43 -28.47
C GLY A 174 28.14 -30.50 -27.92
N SER A 175 28.45 -31.01 -26.72
CA SER A 175 27.57 -31.89 -25.94
C SER A 175 27.36 -31.37 -24.51
N ALA A 176 27.35 -30.05 -24.32
CA ALA A 176 27.01 -29.41 -23.06
C ALA A 176 25.51 -29.49 -22.75
N SER A 177 25.18 -29.39 -21.46
CA SER A 177 23.87 -29.64 -20.87
C SER A 177 23.85 -29.01 -19.46
N GLY A 178 22.70 -28.90 -18.82
CA GLY A 178 22.58 -28.44 -17.43
C GLY A 178 21.48 -27.40 -17.22
N SER A 179 21.73 -26.38 -16.41
CA SER A 179 20.73 -25.37 -16.07
C SER A 179 21.28 -23.95 -15.91
N VAL A 180 20.38 -22.98 -16.05
CA VAL A 180 20.56 -21.58 -15.69
C VAL A 180 19.43 -21.19 -14.75
N THR A 181 19.77 -20.70 -13.55
CA THR A 181 18.80 -20.32 -12.50
C THR A 181 19.03 -18.87 -12.04
N ASN A 182 17.99 -18.19 -11.57
CA ASN A 182 18.08 -16.88 -10.89
C ASN A 182 18.96 -15.84 -11.63
N SER A 183 18.83 -15.76 -12.96
CA SER A 183 19.80 -15.05 -13.83
C SER A 183 19.15 -14.02 -14.77
N ILE A 184 19.81 -12.87 -14.91
CA ILE A 184 19.41 -11.74 -15.76
C ILE A 184 20.25 -11.75 -17.05
N LEU A 185 19.63 -12.06 -18.18
CA LEU A 185 20.30 -12.21 -19.48
C LEU A 185 19.78 -11.13 -20.43
N ARG A 186 20.42 -9.95 -20.44
CA ARG A 186 19.85 -8.74 -21.06
C ARG A 186 20.77 -7.98 -22.01
N HIS A 187 20.20 -7.31 -23.01
CA HIS A 187 20.96 -6.44 -23.93
C HIS A 187 22.18 -7.11 -24.62
N ASN A 188 22.12 -8.42 -24.87
CA ASN A 188 23.14 -9.12 -25.65
C ASN A 188 22.82 -9.00 -27.15
N THR A 189 23.84 -8.87 -28.00
CA THR A 189 23.67 -8.47 -29.42
C THR A 189 23.21 -9.60 -30.34
N SER A 190 23.13 -10.84 -29.84
CA SER A 190 22.43 -11.96 -30.46
C SER A 190 21.43 -12.57 -29.47
N ALA A 191 21.84 -13.56 -28.68
CA ALA A 191 20.93 -14.33 -27.81
C ALA A 191 21.22 -14.17 -26.30
N GLY A 192 20.16 -14.15 -25.48
CA GLY A 192 20.26 -14.31 -24.02
C GLY A 192 20.78 -15.70 -23.65
N VAL A 193 20.06 -16.75 -24.05
CA VAL A 193 20.55 -18.14 -24.07
C VAL A 193 20.55 -18.67 -25.50
N ASN A 194 21.67 -19.26 -25.93
CA ASN A 194 21.77 -20.05 -27.15
C ASN A 194 22.04 -21.51 -26.79
N VAL A 195 21.26 -22.43 -27.35
CA VAL A 195 21.42 -23.87 -27.17
C VAL A 195 21.55 -24.52 -28.54
N TYR A 196 22.76 -24.94 -28.88
CA TYR A 196 23.11 -25.66 -30.10
C TYR A 196 24.13 -26.78 -29.84
N PRO A 197 23.73 -27.88 -29.17
CA PRO A 197 24.50 -29.11 -29.17
C PRO A 197 24.67 -29.63 -30.60
N SER A 198 25.90 -30.02 -30.92
CA SER A 198 26.34 -30.51 -32.21
C SER A 198 26.91 -31.93 -32.16
N SER A 199 27.08 -32.50 -30.97
CA SER A 199 27.60 -33.84 -30.70
C SER A 199 26.95 -34.46 -29.45
N GLY A 200 27.25 -35.74 -29.19
CA GLY A 200 26.63 -36.53 -28.11
C GLY A 200 25.28 -37.15 -28.50
N SER A 201 24.70 -37.94 -27.60
CA SER A 201 23.42 -38.64 -27.84
C SER A 201 22.21 -37.79 -27.47
N ALA A 202 22.32 -37.07 -26.35
CA ALA A 202 21.28 -36.22 -25.79
C ALA A 202 21.90 -35.04 -25.02
N SER A 203 21.18 -33.92 -24.96
CA SER A 203 21.45 -32.76 -24.11
C SER A 203 20.11 -32.25 -23.53
N SER A 204 20.14 -31.68 -22.32
CA SER A 204 19.00 -31.03 -21.69
C SER A 204 19.44 -29.68 -21.12
N VAL A 205 18.66 -28.62 -21.36
CA VAL A 205 18.94 -27.29 -20.80
C VAL A 205 17.71 -26.73 -20.12
N THR A 206 17.76 -26.55 -18.80
CA THR A 206 16.70 -25.91 -18.01
C THR A 206 17.01 -24.43 -17.81
N ILE A 207 16.02 -23.56 -18.01
CA ILE A 207 16.07 -22.13 -17.75
C ILE A 207 14.97 -21.83 -16.75
N ASP A 208 15.34 -21.59 -15.49
CA ASP A 208 14.44 -21.45 -14.35
C ASP A 208 14.67 -20.12 -13.64
N HIS A 209 13.63 -19.45 -13.12
CA HIS A 209 13.73 -18.15 -12.44
C HIS A 209 14.65 -17.14 -13.16
N CYS A 210 14.54 -17.03 -14.49
CA CYS A 210 15.40 -16.19 -15.32
C CYS A 210 14.66 -14.99 -15.92
N THR A 211 15.34 -13.86 -16.02
CA THR A 211 14.84 -12.64 -16.69
C THR A 211 15.65 -12.38 -17.95
N VAL A 212 15.08 -12.73 -19.11
CA VAL A 212 15.74 -12.70 -20.42
C VAL A 212 15.20 -11.55 -21.27
N HIS A 213 15.90 -10.42 -21.28
CA HIS A 213 15.32 -9.13 -21.63
C HIS A 213 16.06 -8.34 -22.73
N ALA A 214 15.36 -7.80 -23.72
CA ALA A 214 15.89 -6.85 -24.70
C ALA A 214 17.18 -7.30 -25.45
N ASN A 215 17.31 -8.60 -25.72
CA ASN A 215 18.39 -9.14 -26.55
C ASN A 215 18.06 -8.96 -28.04
N SER A 216 19.06 -8.62 -28.86
CA SER A 216 18.85 -8.05 -30.21
C SER A 216 18.41 -9.06 -31.28
N GLU A 217 18.61 -10.37 -31.07
CA GLU A 217 18.08 -11.43 -31.94
C GLU A 217 17.14 -12.37 -31.20
N TYR A 218 17.54 -12.96 -30.07
CA TYR A 218 16.75 -14.00 -29.37
C TYR A 218 16.79 -13.85 -27.85
N GLY A 219 15.66 -14.10 -27.18
CA GLY A 219 15.67 -14.41 -25.75
C GLY A 219 16.31 -15.78 -25.53
N VAL A 220 15.61 -16.83 -25.96
CA VAL A 220 16.10 -18.22 -25.95
C VAL A 220 16.08 -18.76 -27.38
N PHE A 221 17.22 -19.22 -27.88
CA PHE A 221 17.35 -19.89 -29.18
C PHE A 221 17.73 -21.36 -28.99
N ALA A 222 16.90 -22.29 -29.47
CA ALA A 222 17.11 -23.73 -29.36
C ALA A 222 17.23 -24.37 -30.75
N ARG A 223 18.33 -25.08 -31.00
CA ARG A 223 18.67 -25.78 -32.23
C ARG A 223 19.41 -27.07 -31.90
N THR A 224 19.32 -28.08 -32.77
CA THR A 224 20.18 -29.28 -32.66
C THR A 224 20.70 -29.70 -34.03
N SER A 225 21.75 -30.53 -34.04
CA SER A 225 22.27 -31.24 -35.21
C SER A 225 21.49 -32.54 -35.49
N PRO A 226 21.56 -33.11 -36.71
CA PRO A 226 20.88 -34.36 -37.01
C PRO A 226 21.41 -35.51 -36.15
N GLY A 227 20.50 -36.24 -35.49
CA GLY A 227 20.84 -37.38 -34.63
C GLY A 227 21.12 -37.04 -33.16
N VAL A 228 21.20 -35.76 -32.78
CA VAL A 228 21.38 -35.32 -31.39
C VAL A 228 20.03 -34.93 -30.78
N VAL A 229 19.60 -35.62 -29.73
CA VAL A 229 18.38 -35.25 -28.99
C VAL A 229 18.65 -34.00 -28.13
N LEU A 230 17.74 -33.04 -28.15
CA LEU A 230 17.80 -31.86 -27.26
C LEU A 230 16.41 -31.62 -26.67
N THR A 231 16.37 -31.41 -25.35
CA THR A 231 15.25 -30.79 -24.65
C THR A 231 15.69 -29.44 -24.09
N VAL A 232 14.87 -28.40 -24.24
CA VAL A 232 15.01 -27.13 -23.53
C VAL A 232 13.74 -26.87 -22.74
N ASP A 233 13.85 -26.67 -21.44
CA ASP A 233 12.74 -26.42 -20.54
C ASP A 233 12.85 -25.00 -20.00
N VAL A 234 11.91 -24.12 -20.38
CA VAL A 234 11.83 -22.75 -19.85
C VAL A 234 10.71 -22.69 -18.83
N THR A 235 11.04 -22.52 -17.56
CA THR A 235 10.07 -22.49 -16.47
C THR A 235 10.30 -21.31 -15.53
N ASN A 236 9.26 -20.87 -14.82
CA ASN A 236 9.31 -19.80 -13.82
C ASN A 236 10.02 -18.51 -14.28
N SER A 237 10.00 -18.21 -15.59
CA SER A 237 10.90 -17.23 -16.20
C SER A 237 10.16 -16.13 -16.98
N ILE A 238 10.80 -14.97 -17.11
CA ILE A 238 10.29 -13.83 -17.88
C ILE A 238 11.16 -13.62 -19.13
N VAL A 239 10.56 -13.65 -20.32
CA VAL A 239 11.26 -13.48 -21.60
C VAL A 239 10.61 -12.34 -22.40
N THR A 240 11.22 -11.15 -22.39
CA THR A 240 10.56 -9.90 -22.84
C THR A 240 11.41 -8.95 -23.67
N ASN A 241 10.75 -8.16 -24.53
CA ASN A 241 11.36 -7.12 -25.38
C ASN A 241 12.49 -7.61 -26.32
N ASN A 242 12.68 -8.92 -26.49
CA ASN A 242 13.65 -9.47 -27.45
C ASN A 242 13.07 -9.38 -28.89
N ASN A 243 13.93 -9.51 -29.90
CA ASN A 243 13.48 -9.59 -31.30
C ASN A 243 12.65 -10.89 -31.53
N TYR A 244 13.20 -12.05 -31.19
CA TYR A 244 12.41 -13.28 -30.99
C TYR A 244 12.42 -13.67 -29.51
N GLY A 245 11.28 -14.05 -28.94
CA GLY A 245 11.20 -14.49 -27.54
C GLY A 245 11.87 -15.85 -27.31
N ILE A 246 11.09 -16.92 -27.44
CA ILE A 246 11.57 -18.31 -27.40
C ILE A 246 11.47 -18.90 -28.80
N TYR A 247 12.60 -19.27 -29.41
CA TYR A 247 12.69 -19.72 -30.80
C TYR A 247 13.27 -21.14 -30.93
N ARG A 248 12.45 -22.06 -31.44
CA ARG A 248 12.75 -23.46 -31.71
C ARG A 248 13.04 -23.66 -33.20
N HIS A 249 14.32 -23.85 -33.55
CA HIS A 249 14.76 -24.05 -34.93
C HIS A 249 14.74 -25.53 -35.34
N THR A 250 13.82 -25.90 -36.23
CA THR A 250 13.51 -27.30 -36.60
C THR A 250 14.19 -27.83 -37.87
N VAL A 251 14.91 -26.99 -38.63
CA VAL A 251 15.40 -27.35 -39.99
C VAL A 251 16.65 -28.24 -39.97
N SER A 252 17.54 -28.10 -38.98
CA SER A 252 18.77 -28.89 -38.87
C SER A 252 18.66 -30.12 -37.96
N GLY A 253 17.48 -30.34 -37.38
CA GLY A 253 17.25 -31.24 -36.26
C GLY A 253 16.02 -30.75 -35.49
N ASN A 254 15.35 -31.64 -34.75
CA ASN A 254 14.07 -31.37 -34.13
C ASN A 254 14.18 -31.42 -32.60
N PRO A 255 14.58 -30.31 -31.93
CA PRO A 255 14.63 -30.27 -30.47
C PRO A 255 13.22 -30.18 -29.88
N THR A 256 13.05 -30.63 -28.64
CA THR A 256 11.88 -30.33 -27.80
C THR A 256 12.12 -29.01 -27.08
N VAL A 257 11.12 -28.13 -27.04
CA VAL A 257 11.19 -26.87 -26.27
C VAL A 257 9.88 -26.71 -25.51
N ASN A 258 9.92 -26.96 -24.20
CA ASN A 258 8.78 -26.82 -23.30
C ASN A 258 8.82 -25.43 -22.66
N VAL A 259 7.65 -24.83 -22.41
CA VAL A 259 7.53 -23.57 -21.69
C VAL A 259 6.39 -23.71 -20.68
N THR A 260 6.66 -23.46 -19.40
CA THR A 260 5.69 -23.58 -18.29
C THR A 260 5.86 -22.43 -17.31
N TYR A 261 4.80 -22.02 -16.61
CA TYR A 261 4.86 -21.00 -15.54
C TYR A 261 5.71 -19.76 -15.90
N SER A 262 5.64 -19.30 -17.15
CA SER A 262 6.56 -18.30 -17.71
C SER A 262 5.83 -17.22 -18.48
N ASN A 263 6.30 -15.98 -18.35
CA ASN A 263 5.74 -14.82 -19.04
C ASN A 263 6.61 -14.46 -20.25
N VAL A 264 6.06 -14.63 -21.45
CA VAL A 264 6.76 -14.38 -22.72
C VAL A 264 6.01 -13.28 -23.48
N TRP A 265 6.48 -12.03 -23.37
CA TRP A 265 5.69 -10.84 -23.73
C TRP A 265 6.46 -9.77 -24.53
N ASN A 266 5.74 -9.08 -25.42
CA ASN A 266 6.24 -7.97 -26.25
C ASN A 266 7.57 -8.25 -27.00
N ASN A 267 7.83 -9.50 -27.38
CA ASN A 267 8.95 -9.84 -28.27
C ASN A 267 8.49 -9.69 -29.73
N SER A 268 9.28 -9.02 -30.57
CA SER A 268 8.84 -8.50 -31.89
C SER A 268 9.81 -8.90 -33.01
N PRO A 269 9.44 -9.84 -33.90
CA PRO A 269 8.06 -10.05 -34.35
C PRO A 269 7.20 -11.07 -33.59
N ILE A 270 7.78 -11.99 -32.78
CA ILE A 270 7.02 -13.05 -32.10
C ILE A 270 7.56 -13.45 -30.72
N ASN A 271 6.64 -13.69 -29.78
CA ASN A 271 6.91 -14.31 -28.47
C ASN A 271 7.38 -15.77 -28.60
N TYR A 272 6.74 -16.57 -29.45
CA TYR A 272 7.06 -17.98 -29.65
C TYR A 272 7.30 -18.29 -31.13
N GLY A 273 8.47 -18.83 -31.47
CA GLY A 273 8.80 -19.34 -32.79
C GLY A 273 8.94 -20.86 -32.77
N GLY A 274 8.11 -21.60 -33.50
CA GLY A 274 8.19 -23.06 -33.58
C GLY A 274 7.80 -23.83 -32.32
N THR A 275 7.41 -23.15 -31.23
CA THR A 275 6.85 -23.70 -30.00
C THR A 275 5.68 -22.82 -29.51
N SER A 276 5.14 -23.09 -28.32
CA SER A 276 4.06 -22.33 -27.68
C SER A 276 4.19 -22.39 -26.15
N GLY A 277 3.54 -21.45 -25.44
CA GLY A 277 3.37 -21.55 -23.99
C GLY A 277 2.55 -22.79 -23.59
N GLY A 278 2.94 -23.43 -22.49
CA GLY A 278 2.23 -24.53 -21.84
C GLY A 278 1.55 -24.10 -20.54
N VAL A 279 1.33 -25.05 -19.63
CA VAL A 279 0.65 -24.82 -18.33
C VAL A 279 1.33 -23.67 -17.56
N GLY A 280 0.53 -22.78 -16.99
CA GLY A 280 1.01 -21.60 -16.25
C GLY A 280 1.67 -20.51 -17.10
N SER A 281 1.85 -20.69 -18.41
CA SER A 281 2.50 -19.69 -19.26
C SER A 281 1.52 -18.62 -19.74
N PHE A 282 1.96 -17.37 -19.81
CA PHE A 282 1.17 -16.22 -20.24
C PHE A 282 2.01 -15.19 -21.01
N SER A 283 1.37 -14.07 -21.37
CA SER A 283 1.99 -12.95 -22.08
C SER A 283 1.34 -11.66 -21.60
N ALA A 284 1.95 -11.00 -20.61
CA ALA A 284 1.51 -9.71 -20.09
C ALA A 284 2.72 -8.85 -19.70
N ASN A 285 2.57 -7.53 -19.68
CA ASN A 285 3.62 -6.62 -19.23
C ASN A 285 4.09 -7.01 -17.80
N PRO A 286 5.39 -7.30 -17.57
CA PRO A 286 5.88 -7.67 -16.24
C PRO A 286 5.85 -6.53 -15.20
N LEU A 287 5.53 -5.29 -15.60
CA LEU A 287 5.49 -4.12 -14.72
C LEU A 287 6.75 -4.00 -13.84
N TYR A 288 7.91 -3.94 -14.52
CA TYR A 288 9.20 -3.75 -13.86
C TYR A 288 9.33 -2.40 -13.17
N VAL A 289 10.11 -2.33 -12.09
CA VAL A 289 10.54 -1.07 -11.47
C VAL A 289 11.33 -0.21 -12.46
N ASN A 290 12.29 -0.82 -13.17
CA ASN A 290 13.04 -0.19 -14.26
C ASN A 290 13.59 -1.27 -15.21
N ASP A 291 13.09 -1.36 -16.44
CA ASP A 291 13.41 -2.44 -17.38
C ASP A 291 14.91 -2.55 -17.73
N VAL A 292 15.60 -1.41 -17.90
CA VAL A 292 17.03 -1.37 -18.21
C VAL A 292 17.91 -1.70 -17.00
N GLY A 293 17.59 -1.17 -15.82
CA GLY A 293 18.41 -1.23 -14.61
C GLY A 293 17.98 -2.32 -13.62
N ASN A 294 16.74 -2.26 -13.16
CA ASN A 294 16.17 -3.05 -12.07
C ASN A 294 14.87 -3.77 -12.53
N PRO A 295 14.97 -4.92 -13.23
CA PRO A 295 13.84 -5.63 -13.81
C PRO A 295 13.13 -6.51 -12.76
N ARG A 296 12.92 -5.94 -11.57
CA ARG A 296 12.15 -6.52 -10.47
C ARG A 296 10.66 -6.24 -10.67
N PRO A 297 9.74 -7.18 -10.38
CA PRO A 297 8.30 -6.94 -10.35
C PRO A 297 7.91 -5.79 -9.41
N THR A 298 6.89 -5.02 -9.78
CA THR A 298 6.17 -4.08 -8.88
C THR A 298 4.94 -4.74 -8.24
N SER A 299 4.29 -4.05 -7.28
CA SER A 299 3.21 -4.58 -6.43
C SER A 299 2.11 -5.32 -7.18
N ASN A 300 1.67 -4.80 -8.33
CA ASN A 300 0.58 -5.34 -9.14
C ASN A 300 1.09 -6.16 -10.34
N SER A 301 2.36 -6.54 -10.37
CA SER A 301 2.91 -7.27 -11.50
C SER A 301 2.22 -8.64 -11.67
N PRO A 302 1.86 -9.04 -12.90
CA PRO A 302 1.37 -10.39 -13.18
C PRO A 302 2.47 -11.46 -13.07
N ALA A 303 3.74 -11.07 -12.89
CA ALA A 303 4.83 -12.01 -12.59
C ALA A 303 4.85 -12.47 -11.11
N ARG A 304 4.09 -11.79 -10.22
CA ARG A 304 4.02 -12.19 -8.82
C ARG A 304 3.17 -13.44 -8.64
N PHE A 305 3.56 -14.30 -7.70
CA PHE A 305 2.89 -15.57 -7.37
C PHE A 305 2.59 -16.49 -8.58
N ALA A 306 3.35 -16.36 -9.67
CA ALA A 306 3.08 -16.98 -10.96
C ALA A 306 3.93 -18.24 -11.24
N ALA A 307 4.87 -18.56 -10.35
CA ALA A 307 5.75 -19.73 -10.47
C ALA A 307 5.02 -21.04 -10.13
N SER A 308 5.63 -22.17 -10.47
CA SER A 308 5.10 -23.52 -10.21
C SER A 308 4.89 -23.86 -8.72
N ASP A 309 5.54 -23.12 -7.84
CA ASP A 309 5.48 -23.24 -6.37
C ASP A 309 4.70 -22.10 -5.70
N GLY A 310 4.17 -21.14 -6.48
CA GLY A 310 3.49 -19.96 -5.98
C GLY A 310 4.41 -18.77 -5.64
N SER A 311 5.70 -18.82 -5.98
CA SER A 311 6.63 -17.69 -5.87
C SER A 311 6.56 -16.74 -7.09
N ASP A 312 7.38 -15.67 -7.06
CA ASP A 312 7.49 -14.69 -8.15
C ASP A 312 8.40 -15.19 -9.28
N ILE A 313 7.96 -15.10 -10.53
CA ILE A 313 8.76 -15.56 -11.69
C ILE A 313 9.84 -14.55 -12.10
N GLY A 314 10.91 -15.07 -12.70
CA GLY A 314 12.09 -14.30 -13.11
C GLY A 314 13.18 -14.26 -12.03
N ALA A 315 14.22 -13.47 -12.28
CA ALA A 315 15.47 -13.50 -11.52
C ALA A 315 15.53 -12.57 -10.30
N LEU A 316 14.48 -11.79 -10.04
CA LEU A 316 14.41 -10.84 -8.92
C LEU A 316 12.99 -10.88 -8.34
N PRO A 317 12.78 -11.32 -7.07
CA PRO A 317 11.45 -11.32 -6.45
C PRO A 317 10.99 -9.90 -6.09
N TYR A 318 9.70 -9.69 -5.88
CA TYR A 318 9.14 -8.43 -5.37
C TYR A 318 9.74 -8.03 -4.01
N THR A 319 10.04 -6.73 -3.83
CA THR A 319 10.55 -6.15 -2.58
C THR A 319 9.90 -4.80 -2.30
N GLY A 320 8.57 -4.77 -2.17
CA GLY A 320 7.81 -3.59 -1.73
C GLY A 320 7.56 -2.48 -2.77
N ASN A 321 8.15 -2.54 -3.97
CA ASN A 321 8.08 -1.43 -4.93
C ASN A 321 6.68 -1.28 -5.58
N PRO A 322 5.95 -0.16 -5.38
CA PRO A 322 4.58 -0.01 -5.85
C PRO A 322 4.47 0.08 -7.38
N THR A 323 3.37 -0.42 -7.94
CA THR A 323 3.00 -0.16 -9.34
C THR A 323 2.45 1.26 -9.48
N ASN A 324 2.96 2.02 -10.45
CA ASN A 324 2.46 3.35 -10.75
C ASN A 324 1.14 3.29 -11.56
N GLY A 325 0.01 3.40 -10.86
CA GLY A 325 -1.33 3.46 -11.44
C GLY A 325 -2.13 2.15 -11.32
N LEU A 326 -3.37 2.18 -11.81
CA LEU A 326 -4.28 1.03 -11.79
C LEU A 326 -4.13 0.22 -13.09
N LEU A 327 -3.32 -0.83 -13.02
CA LEU A 327 -3.11 -1.84 -14.05
C LEU A 327 -2.44 -3.08 -13.43
N GLY A 328 -2.40 -4.19 -14.18
CA GLY A 328 -1.80 -5.45 -13.73
C GLY A 328 -2.79 -6.31 -12.96
N VAL A 329 -2.32 -6.96 -11.90
CA VAL A 329 -3.11 -7.81 -11.00
C VAL A 329 -3.12 -7.22 -9.60
N LEU A 330 -4.30 -6.93 -9.06
CA LEU A 330 -4.47 -6.61 -7.64
C LEU A 330 -4.29 -7.89 -6.82
N TRP A 331 -3.25 -7.90 -6.00
CA TRP A 331 -2.89 -9.01 -5.10
C TRP A 331 -3.25 -8.76 -3.63
N SER A 332 -3.84 -7.61 -3.34
CA SER A 332 -4.34 -7.18 -2.04
C SER A 332 -5.63 -6.38 -2.25
N ASP A 333 -6.51 -6.37 -1.25
CA ASP A 333 -7.78 -5.65 -1.32
C ASP A 333 -7.56 -4.15 -1.58
N LEU A 334 -8.42 -3.56 -2.40
CA LEU A 334 -8.33 -2.17 -2.81
C LEU A 334 -9.72 -1.51 -2.72
N THR A 335 -9.82 -0.43 -1.95
CA THR A 335 -11.02 0.40 -1.89
C THR A 335 -10.76 1.73 -2.59
N LEU A 336 -11.55 2.05 -3.61
CA LEU A 336 -11.52 3.31 -4.34
C LEU A 336 -12.73 4.16 -3.96
N GLY A 337 -12.48 5.44 -3.70
CA GLY A 337 -13.50 6.41 -3.26
C GLY A 337 -13.89 7.44 -4.33
N PRO A 338 -14.88 8.30 -4.03
CA PRO A 338 -15.17 9.49 -4.83
C PRO A 338 -13.99 10.46 -4.84
N SER A 339 -13.20 10.54 -3.76
CA SER A 339 -11.89 11.20 -3.79
C SER A 339 -10.93 10.47 -4.74
N GLY A 340 -10.22 11.22 -5.59
CA GLY A 340 -9.41 10.67 -6.69
C GLY A 340 -10.19 10.26 -7.94
N SER A 341 -11.53 10.30 -7.93
CA SER A 341 -12.32 10.02 -9.14
C SER A 341 -12.16 11.15 -10.18
N PRO A 342 -12.03 10.84 -11.49
CA PRO A 342 -12.07 9.50 -12.09
C PRO A 342 -10.72 8.76 -11.99
N HIS A 343 -10.73 7.63 -11.31
CA HIS A 343 -9.59 6.71 -11.19
C HIS A 343 -9.26 6.14 -12.58
N LEU A 344 -8.04 6.39 -13.07
CA LEU A 344 -7.64 6.04 -14.43
C LEU A 344 -7.03 4.64 -14.50
N VAL A 345 -7.56 3.81 -15.40
CA VAL A 345 -7.04 2.48 -15.73
C VAL A 345 -6.43 2.52 -17.13
N THR A 346 -5.11 2.36 -17.21
CA THR A 346 -4.30 2.58 -18.42
C THR A 346 -3.87 1.29 -19.12
N GLY A 347 -4.06 0.15 -18.46
CA GLY A 347 -3.76 -1.20 -18.94
C GLY A 347 -4.82 -2.17 -18.43
N ASP A 348 -4.78 -3.43 -18.86
CA ASP A 348 -5.61 -4.48 -18.26
C ASP A 348 -5.50 -4.49 -16.73
N LEU A 349 -6.65 -4.58 -16.05
CA LEU A 349 -6.74 -4.66 -14.60
C LEU A 349 -7.40 -5.98 -14.20
N THR A 350 -6.71 -6.79 -13.39
CA THR A 350 -7.21 -8.07 -12.88
C THR A 350 -7.39 -7.99 -11.37
N VAL A 351 -8.56 -8.36 -10.85
CA VAL A 351 -8.75 -8.59 -9.40
C VAL A 351 -8.35 -10.04 -9.10
N GLY A 352 -7.29 -10.24 -8.32
CA GLY A 352 -6.74 -11.58 -8.04
C GLY A 352 -7.71 -12.54 -7.33
N PRO A 353 -7.47 -13.86 -7.35
CA PRO A 353 -8.26 -14.82 -6.57
C PRO A 353 -8.21 -14.48 -5.08
N GLY A 354 -9.36 -14.46 -4.41
CA GLY A 354 -9.46 -14.08 -2.99
C GLY A 354 -9.37 -12.57 -2.69
N VAL A 355 -9.08 -11.74 -3.69
CA VAL A 355 -8.94 -10.27 -3.55
C VAL A 355 -10.26 -9.56 -3.87
N THR A 356 -10.54 -8.47 -3.17
CA THR A 356 -11.71 -7.60 -3.37
C THR A 356 -11.31 -6.22 -3.90
N LEU A 357 -11.93 -5.80 -5.02
CA LEU A 357 -11.95 -4.41 -5.46
C LEU A 357 -13.29 -3.78 -5.06
N THR A 358 -13.26 -2.84 -4.12
CA THR A 358 -14.43 -2.09 -3.64
C THR A 358 -14.47 -0.71 -4.28
N LEU A 359 -15.62 -0.33 -4.85
CA LEU A 359 -15.89 1.01 -5.38
C LEU A 359 -17.01 1.64 -4.52
N GLN A 360 -16.66 2.65 -3.73
CA GLN A 360 -17.58 3.35 -2.82
C GLN A 360 -18.61 4.21 -3.58
N PRO A 361 -19.70 4.67 -2.93
CA PRO A 361 -20.67 5.58 -3.55
C PRO A 361 -20.02 6.77 -4.29
N GLY A 362 -20.49 7.04 -5.50
CA GLY A 362 -19.99 8.13 -6.36
C GLY A 362 -18.64 7.89 -7.04
N THR A 363 -17.95 6.78 -6.75
CA THR A 363 -16.66 6.45 -7.37
C THR A 363 -16.78 6.29 -8.88
N THR A 364 -15.86 6.91 -9.63
CA THR A 364 -15.75 6.73 -11.08
C THR A 364 -14.45 6.03 -11.44
N LEU A 365 -14.54 4.89 -12.13
CA LEU A 365 -13.43 4.14 -12.71
C LEU A 365 -13.44 4.33 -14.23
N ARG A 366 -12.30 4.72 -14.82
CA ARG A 366 -12.23 5.16 -16.22
C ARG A 366 -11.08 4.48 -16.98
N PHE A 367 -11.44 3.66 -17.96
CA PHE A 367 -10.52 2.88 -18.79
C PHE A 367 -10.07 3.65 -20.03
N ASP A 368 -8.77 3.66 -20.32
CA ASP A 368 -8.28 4.20 -21.59
C ASP A 368 -8.61 3.27 -22.79
N PRO A 369 -8.66 3.79 -24.03
CA PRO A 369 -8.96 3.02 -25.24
C PRO A 369 -7.71 2.32 -25.84
N VAL A 370 -6.61 2.27 -25.08
CA VAL A 370 -5.33 1.65 -25.46
C VAL A 370 -4.82 0.89 -24.25
N ASP A 371 -4.32 -0.33 -24.47
CA ASP A 371 -3.77 -1.19 -23.44
C ASP A 371 -2.22 -1.19 -23.42
N VAL A 372 -1.64 -0.94 -22.25
CA VAL A 372 -0.19 -1.00 -21.97
C VAL A 372 0.27 -2.34 -21.38
N MET A 373 -0.66 -3.19 -20.93
CA MET A 373 -0.39 -4.58 -20.54
C MET A 373 -0.22 -5.48 -21.76
N ARG A 374 -0.88 -5.16 -22.87
CA ARG A 374 -1.00 -5.93 -24.13
C ARG A 374 -1.30 -7.40 -23.85
N SER A 375 -2.36 -7.66 -23.10
CA SER A 375 -2.62 -8.99 -22.53
C SER A 375 -4.08 -9.45 -22.70
N GLY A 376 -4.62 -10.16 -21.70
CA GLY A 376 -6.03 -10.50 -21.64
C GLY A 376 -6.58 -11.31 -22.84
N LEU A 377 -7.77 -10.93 -23.28
CA LEU A 377 -8.53 -11.43 -24.42
C LEU A 377 -8.44 -10.47 -25.62
N ASP A 378 -8.25 -9.16 -25.41
CA ASP A 378 -7.99 -8.19 -26.48
C ASP A 378 -6.79 -7.29 -26.15
N VAL A 379 -5.61 -7.73 -26.60
CA VAL A 379 -4.29 -7.04 -26.50
C VAL A 379 -4.22 -5.61 -27.07
N SER A 380 -5.34 -5.01 -27.47
CA SER A 380 -5.47 -3.63 -27.92
C SER A 380 -6.37 -2.73 -27.05
N ARG A 381 -7.17 -3.29 -26.13
CA ARG A 381 -8.19 -2.55 -25.35
C ARG A 381 -8.30 -3.10 -23.93
N ASN A 382 -8.32 -2.22 -22.94
CA ASN A 382 -8.29 -2.62 -21.53
C ASN A 382 -9.50 -3.48 -21.10
N GLU A 383 -9.20 -4.60 -20.44
CA GLU A 383 -10.13 -5.42 -19.67
C GLU A 383 -10.17 -5.05 -18.18
N LEU A 384 -11.33 -5.27 -17.54
CA LEU A 384 -11.42 -5.54 -16.10
C LEU A 384 -11.74 -7.03 -15.89
N THR A 385 -10.73 -7.84 -15.54
CA THR A 385 -10.93 -9.28 -15.26
C THR A 385 -11.05 -9.53 -13.77
N VAL A 386 -12.23 -9.92 -13.29
CA VAL A 386 -12.46 -10.27 -11.90
C VAL A 386 -12.25 -11.79 -11.72
N ARG A 387 -11.28 -12.18 -10.89
CA ARG A 387 -11.10 -13.56 -10.41
C ARG A 387 -11.46 -13.73 -8.94
N GLY A 388 -11.33 -12.67 -8.14
CA GLY A 388 -11.88 -12.57 -6.78
C GLY A 388 -13.27 -11.91 -6.79
N SER A 389 -13.38 -10.75 -6.17
CA SER A 389 -14.65 -10.03 -5.96
C SER A 389 -14.58 -8.59 -6.47
N LEU A 390 -15.61 -8.13 -7.20
CA LEU A 390 -15.85 -6.71 -7.49
C LEU A 390 -17.08 -6.23 -6.71
N ARG A 391 -16.89 -5.35 -5.74
CA ARG A 391 -17.97 -4.74 -4.95
C ARG A 391 -18.21 -3.30 -5.41
N ALA A 392 -19.13 -3.09 -6.34
CA ALA A 392 -19.54 -1.75 -6.76
C ALA A 392 -20.80 -1.34 -5.96
N GLU A 393 -20.59 -0.44 -4.99
CA GLU A 393 -21.56 -0.14 -3.93
C GLU A 393 -22.09 1.29 -4.09
N GLY A 394 -22.76 1.55 -5.22
CA GLY A 394 -23.42 2.82 -5.47
C GLY A 394 -24.72 2.99 -4.67
N THR A 395 -25.10 4.23 -4.43
CA THR A 395 -26.45 4.59 -3.97
C THR A 395 -27.24 5.28 -5.10
N PRO A 396 -28.58 5.39 -5.00
CA PRO A 396 -29.39 6.12 -5.98
C PRO A 396 -28.92 7.56 -6.23
N ALA A 397 -28.46 8.24 -5.17
CA ALA A 397 -27.91 9.59 -5.21
C ALA A 397 -26.43 9.65 -5.65
N GLN A 398 -25.64 8.64 -5.28
CA GLN A 398 -24.20 8.55 -5.55
C GLN A 398 -23.86 7.22 -6.24
N ARG A 399 -24.25 7.13 -7.52
CA ARG A 399 -24.03 5.94 -8.36
C ARG A 399 -22.55 5.73 -8.69
N VAL A 400 -22.06 4.50 -8.58
CA VAL A 400 -20.73 4.12 -9.09
C VAL A 400 -20.76 4.19 -10.62
N THR A 401 -19.70 4.70 -11.25
CA THR A 401 -19.61 4.81 -12.72
C THR A 401 -18.37 4.11 -13.27
N ILE A 402 -18.55 3.21 -14.22
CA ILE A 402 -17.47 2.52 -14.92
C ILE A 402 -17.58 2.83 -16.43
N THR A 403 -16.56 3.46 -16.99
CA THR A 403 -16.61 4.03 -18.37
C THR A 403 -15.24 4.07 -19.03
N SER A 404 -15.15 4.62 -20.24
CA SER A 404 -13.89 4.94 -20.92
C SER A 404 -13.62 6.45 -20.99
N SER A 405 -12.35 6.83 -21.13
CA SER A 405 -11.93 8.19 -21.51
C SER A 405 -12.30 8.54 -22.97
N SER A 406 -12.46 7.54 -23.83
CA SER A 406 -13.01 7.69 -25.18
C SER A 406 -14.53 7.77 -25.17
N THR A 407 -15.12 8.49 -26.12
CA THR A 407 -16.59 8.62 -26.25
C THR A 407 -17.26 7.49 -27.02
N SER A 408 -16.49 6.66 -27.73
CA SER A 408 -16.99 5.58 -28.60
C SER A 408 -17.57 4.39 -27.84
N ILE A 409 -18.57 3.73 -28.44
CA ILE A 409 -19.06 2.42 -27.97
C ILE A 409 -17.99 1.35 -28.28
N GLY A 410 -17.73 0.43 -27.35
CA GLY A 410 -16.69 -0.60 -27.49
C GLY A 410 -15.25 -0.07 -27.35
N ALA A 411 -15.06 1.11 -26.75
CA ALA A 411 -13.74 1.72 -26.56
C ALA A 411 -12.83 0.92 -25.63
N TRP A 412 -13.43 0.27 -24.62
CA TRP A 412 -12.78 -0.70 -23.74
C TRP A 412 -13.52 -2.04 -23.85
N TRP A 413 -12.93 -3.12 -23.34
CA TRP A 413 -13.54 -4.44 -23.48
C TRP A 413 -14.78 -4.59 -22.59
N GLY A 414 -14.62 -4.38 -21.28
CA GLY A 414 -15.70 -4.52 -20.30
C GLY A 414 -15.29 -5.20 -19.00
N ILE A 415 -16.29 -5.54 -18.18
CA ILE A 415 -16.11 -6.27 -16.93
C ILE A 415 -16.29 -7.77 -17.19
N ARG A 416 -15.21 -8.54 -17.11
CA ARG A 416 -15.23 -10.01 -17.19
C ARG A 416 -15.31 -10.61 -15.80
N LEU A 417 -16.40 -11.32 -15.51
CA LEU A 417 -16.50 -12.19 -14.34
C LEU A 417 -16.02 -13.59 -14.75
N ALA A 418 -14.83 -13.97 -14.28
CA ALA A 418 -14.24 -15.27 -14.55
C ALA A 418 -14.83 -16.37 -13.64
N ALA A 419 -14.60 -17.63 -14.01
CA ALA A 419 -15.18 -18.81 -13.33
C ALA A 419 -14.95 -18.87 -11.80
N SER A 420 -13.85 -18.30 -11.30
CA SER A 420 -13.50 -18.26 -9.87
C SER A 420 -14.15 -17.11 -9.10
N SER A 421 -14.74 -16.13 -9.80
CA SER A 421 -15.22 -14.90 -9.16
C SER A 421 -16.51 -15.12 -8.37
N SER A 422 -16.60 -14.48 -7.21
CA SER A 422 -17.72 -14.61 -6.28
C SER A 422 -17.89 -13.31 -5.50
N GLY A 423 -18.98 -13.17 -4.73
CA GLY A 423 -19.21 -11.97 -3.92
C GLY A 423 -19.35 -10.65 -4.70
N ASN A 424 -19.56 -10.73 -6.02
CA ASN A 424 -19.70 -9.55 -6.89
C ASN A 424 -20.98 -8.77 -6.60
N SER A 425 -20.91 -7.44 -6.58
CA SER A 425 -22.07 -6.55 -6.47
C SER A 425 -22.00 -5.40 -7.48
N PHE A 426 -23.17 -4.96 -7.95
CA PHE A 426 -23.35 -3.92 -8.97
C PHE A 426 -24.38 -2.87 -8.56
N PHE A 427 -24.63 -2.72 -7.25
CA PHE A 427 -25.68 -1.87 -6.72
C PHE A 427 -25.53 -0.44 -7.24
N ASN A 428 -26.59 0.05 -7.88
CA ASN A 428 -26.65 1.40 -8.44
C ASN A 428 -25.41 1.77 -9.29
N THR A 429 -24.90 0.82 -10.06
CA THR A 429 -23.67 0.96 -10.85
C THR A 429 -23.97 1.21 -12.32
N ILE A 430 -23.43 2.30 -12.89
CA ILE A 430 -23.57 2.66 -14.30
C ILE A 430 -22.36 2.15 -15.08
N VAL A 431 -22.58 1.32 -16.10
CA VAL A 431 -21.51 0.82 -16.98
C VAL A 431 -21.76 1.23 -18.43
N THR A 432 -20.76 1.87 -19.04
CA THR A 432 -20.90 2.52 -20.35
C THR A 432 -19.67 2.35 -21.25
N ARG A 433 -19.88 2.45 -22.58
CA ARG A 433 -18.84 2.47 -23.62
C ARG A 433 -18.01 1.19 -23.76
N ALA A 434 -18.37 0.13 -23.05
CA ALA A 434 -17.74 -1.18 -23.14
C ALA A 434 -18.15 -1.94 -24.40
N THR A 435 -17.48 -3.06 -24.67
CA THR A 435 -17.99 -4.10 -25.57
C THR A 435 -19.07 -4.91 -24.85
N TYR A 436 -18.81 -5.28 -23.61
CA TYR A 436 -19.76 -5.94 -22.71
C TYR A 436 -19.84 -5.15 -21.41
N ALA A 437 -21.02 -4.70 -20.98
CA ALA A 437 -21.12 -4.02 -19.69
C ALA A 437 -20.74 -4.97 -18.54
N VAL A 438 -21.27 -6.20 -18.59
CA VAL A 438 -20.76 -7.35 -17.82
C VAL A 438 -20.75 -8.58 -18.72
N TYR A 439 -19.63 -9.30 -18.74
CA TYR A 439 -19.47 -10.60 -19.40
C TYR A 439 -19.25 -11.67 -18.33
N VAL A 440 -20.22 -12.57 -18.18
CA VAL A 440 -20.11 -13.76 -17.34
C VAL A 440 -19.57 -14.90 -18.20
N GLU A 441 -18.33 -15.32 -17.91
CA GLU A 441 -17.63 -16.35 -18.67
C GLU A 441 -18.16 -17.75 -18.35
N GLU A 442 -18.22 -18.07 -17.05
CA GLU A 442 -18.65 -19.34 -16.48
C GLU A 442 -19.17 -19.13 -15.05
N GLY A 443 -19.82 -20.16 -14.49
CA GLY A 443 -20.35 -20.13 -13.11
C GLY A 443 -21.67 -19.37 -12.95
N THR A 444 -22.08 -19.11 -11.71
CA THR A 444 -23.35 -18.46 -11.38
C THR A 444 -23.11 -17.07 -10.78
N GLN A 445 -23.61 -16.01 -11.43
CA GLN A 445 -23.45 -14.62 -10.97
C GLN A 445 -24.80 -13.92 -10.77
N ASN A 446 -24.94 -13.13 -9.71
CA ASN A 446 -26.07 -12.22 -9.53
C ASN A 446 -25.65 -10.80 -9.92
N ILE A 447 -26.43 -10.16 -10.79
CA ILE A 447 -26.18 -8.81 -11.30
C ILE A 447 -27.40 -7.98 -10.91
N ASP A 448 -27.28 -7.27 -9.79
CA ASP A 448 -28.36 -6.51 -9.15
C ASP A 448 -28.04 -5.00 -9.20
N GLY A 449 -29.03 -4.18 -9.57
CA GLY A 449 -28.92 -2.72 -9.62
C GLY A 449 -28.07 -2.12 -10.77
N LEU A 450 -27.78 -2.90 -11.83
CA LEU A 450 -26.91 -2.47 -12.93
C LEU A 450 -27.62 -1.56 -13.94
N VAL A 451 -27.00 -0.43 -14.28
CA VAL A 451 -27.40 0.47 -15.38
C VAL A 451 -26.43 0.34 -16.56
N ALA A 452 -26.71 -0.59 -17.47
CA ALA A 452 -25.88 -0.86 -18.64
C ALA A 452 -26.36 -0.05 -19.87
N GLN A 453 -25.66 1.03 -20.21
CA GLN A 453 -26.07 1.92 -21.32
C GLN A 453 -24.94 2.34 -22.28
N GLY A 454 -25.22 2.32 -23.59
CA GLY A 454 -24.25 2.73 -24.62
C GLY A 454 -23.03 1.82 -24.73
N ASN A 455 -23.22 0.51 -24.56
CA ASN A 455 -22.23 -0.55 -24.78
C ASN A 455 -22.57 -1.32 -26.07
N ASN A 456 -21.71 -2.23 -26.55
CA ASN A 456 -22.14 -3.16 -27.62
C ASN A 456 -23.17 -4.17 -27.07
N HIS A 457 -22.96 -4.72 -25.88
CA HIS A 457 -23.95 -5.51 -25.15
C HIS A 457 -24.06 -5.04 -23.70
N GLY A 458 -25.24 -5.18 -23.10
CA GLY A 458 -25.41 -5.03 -21.66
C GLY A 458 -24.77 -6.19 -20.90
N VAL A 459 -25.57 -7.17 -20.48
CA VAL A 459 -25.06 -8.40 -19.84
C VAL A 459 -24.91 -9.52 -20.87
N TYR A 460 -23.78 -10.20 -20.87
CA TYR A 460 -23.47 -11.33 -21.74
C TYR A 460 -23.13 -12.59 -20.92
N PHE A 461 -23.85 -13.68 -21.13
CA PHE A 461 -23.58 -15.00 -20.54
C PHE A 461 -22.99 -15.94 -21.59
N ALA A 462 -21.82 -16.54 -21.31
CA ALA A 462 -21.09 -17.43 -22.21
C ALA A 462 -20.98 -18.87 -21.62
N GLY A 463 -20.14 -19.73 -22.24
CA GLY A 463 -19.66 -20.99 -21.63
C GLY A 463 -20.76 -21.87 -21.03
N ASN A 464 -20.65 -22.12 -19.72
CA ASN A 464 -21.64 -22.79 -18.87
C ASN A 464 -22.42 -21.81 -17.96
N ALA A 465 -22.28 -20.50 -18.21
CA ALA A 465 -22.71 -19.46 -17.29
C ALA A 465 -24.21 -19.47 -17.00
N SER A 466 -24.53 -19.21 -15.74
CA SER A 466 -25.86 -19.11 -15.16
C SER A 466 -25.93 -17.86 -14.28
N GLY A 467 -27.13 -17.51 -13.79
CA GLY A 467 -27.27 -16.38 -12.88
C GLY A 467 -28.59 -15.64 -12.93
N SER A 468 -28.53 -14.38 -12.52
CA SER A 468 -29.67 -13.47 -12.50
C SER A 468 -29.26 -12.05 -12.86
N VAL A 469 -30.13 -11.37 -13.62
CA VAL A 469 -30.12 -9.92 -13.85
C VAL A 469 -31.37 -9.38 -13.16
N VAL A 470 -31.16 -8.63 -12.08
CA VAL A 470 -32.21 -8.16 -11.16
C VAL A 470 -32.16 -6.65 -11.06
N ASN A 471 -33.32 -5.99 -10.89
CA ASN A 471 -33.40 -4.56 -10.58
C ASN A 471 -32.64 -3.63 -11.57
N SER A 472 -32.48 -4.08 -12.83
CA SER A 472 -31.45 -3.56 -13.74
C SER A 472 -32.03 -2.84 -14.95
N LEU A 473 -31.35 -1.78 -15.40
CA LEU A 473 -31.72 -0.97 -16.56
C LEU A 473 -30.70 -1.15 -17.70
N LEU A 474 -31.06 -1.92 -18.72
CA LEU A 474 -30.19 -2.23 -19.86
C LEU A 474 -30.71 -1.53 -21.11
N ARG A 475 -30.19 -0.33 -21.41
CA ARG A 475 -30.77 0.56 -22.43
C ARG A 475 -29.80 1.10 -23.48
N ASN A 476 -30.31 1.35 -24.68
CA ASN A 476 -29.59 2.02 -25.77
C ASN A 476 -28.21 1.40 -26.11
N ASN A 477 -28.07 0.07 -25.95
CA ASN A 477 -26.86 -0.65 -26.36
C ASN A 477 -26.91 -0.97 -27.87
N ALA A 478 -25.76 -1.06 -28.54
CA ALA A 478 -25.66 -1.24 -29.99
C ALA A 478 -25.97 -2.67 -30.48
N GLY A 479 -26.06 -3.62 -29.55
CA GLY A 479 -26.47 -5.01 -29.73
C GLY A 479 -27.60 -5.36 -28.77
N SER A 480 -27.46 -6.44 -28.00
CA SER A 480 -28.53 -6.93 -27.10
C SER A 480 -28.47 -6.29 -25.70
N GLY A 481 -29.63 -6.18 -25.04
CA GLY A 481 -29.69 -5.82 -23.62
C GLY A 481 -29.11 -6.93 -22.74
N VAL A 482 -29.71 -8.11 -22.80
CA VAL A 482 -29.15 -9.37 -22.26
C VAL A 482 -28.88 -10.33 -23.43
N HIS A 483 -27.69 -10.91 -23.49
CA HIS A 483 -27.31 -11.92 -24.48
C HIS A 483 -26.84 -13.19 -23.79
N ILE A 484 -27.38 -14.34 -24.19
CA ILE A 484 -27.08 -15.65 -23.57
C ILE A 484 -26.65 -16.60 -24.69
N SER A 485 -25.43 -17.13 -24.57
CA SER A 485 -24.74 -17.90 -25.60
C SER A 485 -23.97 -19.08 -24.99
N THR A 486 -24.68 -20.02 -24.39
CA THR A 486 -24.05 -21.17 -23.72
C THR A 486 -23.56 -22.24 -24.71
N SER A 487 -22.40 -22.82 -24.40
CA SER A 487 -21.68 -23.81 -25.20
C SER A 487 -21.30 -25.09 -24.44
N SER A 488 -21.42 -25.09 -23.11
CA SER A 488 -21.15 -26.22 -22.22
C SER A 488 -22.10 -26.17 -21.01
N GLY A 489 -22.01 -27.15 -20.11
CA GLY A 489 -22.88 -27.25 -18.93
C GLY A 489 -24.19 -28.03 -19.18
N ALA A 490 -24.94 -28.27 -18.11
CA ALA A 490 -26.21 -28.98 -18.12
C ALA A 490 -27.18 -28.32 -17.13
N GLY A 491 -28.34 -27.85 -17.63
CA GLY A 491 -29.31 -27.12 -16.82
C GLY A 491 -28.94 -25.65 -16.56
N ASN A 492 -28.15 -25.04 -17.44
CA ASN A 492 -27.74 -23.64 -17.32
C ASN A 492 -29.00 -22.76 -17.19
N THR A 493 -29.02 -21.83 -16.23
CA THR A 493 -30.23 -21.07 -15.91
C THR A 493 -29.92 -19.59 -15.76
N VAL A 494 -30.61 -18.74 -16.53
CA VAL A 494 -30.49 -17.28 -16.47
C VAL A 494 -31.87 -16.67 -16.16
N ASN A 495 -31.95 -15.91 -15.08
CA ASN A 495 -33.18 -15.22 -14.68
C ASN A 495 -33.07 -13.72 -15.00
N VAL A 496 -34.10 -13.11 -15.58
CA VAL A 496 -34.21 -11.66 -15.75
C VAL A 496 -35.46 -11.23 -14.98
N VAL A 497 -35.26 -10.52 -13.87
CA VAL A 497 -36.32 -10.20 -12.91
C VAL A 497 -36.31 -8.70 -12.62
N ASN A 498 -37.49 -8.08 -12.52
CA ASN A 498 -37.65 -6.66 -12.19
C ASN A 498 -36.66 -5.76 -12.94
N SER A 499 -36.59 -5.94 -14.26
CA SER A 499 -35.58 -5.28 -15.09
C SER A 499 -36.22 -4.60 -16.30
N THR A 500 -35.63 -3.48 -16.73
CA THR A 500 -36.10 -2.68 -17.87
C THR A 500 -35.08 -2.74 -19.00
N LEU A 501 -35.49 -3.27 -20.15
CA LEU A 501 -34.63 -3.48 -21.33
C LEU A 501 -35.16 -2.66 -22.50
N HIS A 502 -34.56 -1.50 -22.74
CA HIS A 502 -35.15 -0.43 -23.56
C HIS A 502 -34.26 0.07 -24.69
N GLY A 503 -34.75 0.11 -25.92
CA GLY A 503 -34.07 0.80 -27.03
C GLY A 503 -32.75 0.18 -27.48
N ASN A 504 -32.50 -1.10 -27.16
CA ASN A 504 -31.29 -1.79 -27.62
C ASN A 504 -31.41 -2.14 -29.12
N SER A 505 -30.33 -1.96 -29.87
CA SER A 505 -30.39 -1.98 -31.35
C SER A 505 -30.53 -3.39 -31.96
N ALA A 506 -30.27 -4.44 -31.17
CA ALA A 506 -30.65 -5.81 -31.49
C ALA A 506 -31.78 -6.27 -30.52
N ASP A 507 -31.68 -7.45 -29.93
CA ASP A 507 -32.73 -8.01 -29.08
C ASP A 507 -32.70 -7.44 -27.65
N GLY A 508 -33.85 -7.26 -27.01
CA GLY A 508 -33.92 -7.00 -25.56
C GLY A 508 -33.28 -8.16 -24.80
N ILE A 509 -33.77 -9.38 -25.03
CA ILE A 509 -33.15 -10.63 -24.57
C ILE A 509 -32.87 -11.53 -25.79
N HIS A 510 -31.62 -11.96 -25.97
CA HIS A 510 -31.22 -12.97 -26.95
C HIS A 510 -30.83 -14.27 -26.22
N ALA A 511 -31.48 -15.38 -26.56
CA ALA A 511 -31.18 -16.70 -25.99
C ALA A 511 -30.80 -17.70 -27.09
N ARG A 512 -29.55 -18.19 -27.06
CA ARG A 512 -29.05 -19.29 -27.90
C ARG A 512 -28.22 -20.26 -27.07
N THR A 513 -28.24 -21.54 -27.46
CA THR A 513 -27.40 -22.58 -26.84
C THR A 513 -26.92 -23.59 -27.88
N SER A 514 -25.90 -24.37 -27.53
CA SER A 514 -25.27 -25.36 -28.39
C SER A 514 -25.99 -26.71 -28.37
N SER A 515 -25.80 -27.53 -29.41
CA SER A 515 -26.43 -28.86 -29.49
C SER A 515 -26.02 -29.75 -28.31
N GLY A 516 -26.99 -30.29 -27.57
CA GLY A 516 -26.75 -31.08 -26.37
C GLY A 516 -26.55 -30.29 -25.07
N VAL A 517 -26.71 -28.95 -25.10
CA VAL A 517 -26.66 -28.08 -23.91
C VAL A 517 -28.06 -27.55 -23.62
N ASP A 518 -28.58 -27.87 -22.43
CA ASP A 518 -29.85 -27.36 -21.93
C ASP A 518 -29.68 -25.97 -21.31
N LEU A 519 -30.52 -25.03 -21.73
CA LEU A 519 -30.59 -23.65 -21.23
C LEU A 519 -32.04 -23.32 -20.83
N THR A 520 -32.24 -22.82 -19.61
CA THR A 520 -33.50 -22.21 -19.16
C THR A 520 -33.31 -20.71 -18.98
N VAL A 521 -34.19 -19.92 -19.58
CA VAL A 521 -34.26 -18.47 -19.36
C VAL A 521 -35.62 -18.13 -18.77
N ASN A 522 -35.65 -17.52 -17.58
CA ASN A 522 -36.88 -17.09 -16.93
C ASN A 522 -36.96 -15.56 -16.96
N VAL A 523 -38.08 -15.01 -17.38
CA VAL A 523 -38.33 -13.56 -17.45
C VAL A 523 -39.57 -13.24 -16.63
N THR A 524 -39.37 -12.49 -15.54
CA THR A 524 -40.40 -12.18 -14.54
C THR A 524 -40.40 -10.68 -14.22
N ASN A 525 -41.57 -10.08 -13.97
CA ASN A 525 -41.70 -8.66 -13.58
C ASN A 525 -40.93 -7.68 -14.47
N SER A 526 -40.68 -7.97 -15.75
CA SER A 526 -39.72 -7.20 -16.56
C SER A 526 -40.38 -6.45 -17.71
N ILE A 527 -39.88 -5.27 -18.05
CA ILE A 527 -40.39 -4.45 -19.17
C ILE A 527 -39.37 -4.41 -20.30
N ILE A 528 -39.76 -4.83 -21.49
CA ILE A 528 -38.87 -5.02 -22.65
C ILE A 528 -39.46 -4.30 -23.86
N THR A 529 -38.94 -3.11 -24.18
CA THR A 529 -39.56 -2.20 -25.17
C THR A 529 -38.59 -1.48 -26.10
N GLN A 530 -39.09 -1.09 -27.28
CA GLN A 530 -38.36 -0.31 -28.30
C GLN A 530 -37.04 -0.93 -28.80
N ASN A 531 -36.79 -2.22 -28.52
CA ASN A 531 -35.65 -2.95 -29.07
C ASN A 531 -35.94 -3.37 -30.54
N SER A 532 -35.01 -4.04 -31.21
CA SER A 532 -35.31 -4.72 -32.48
C SER A 532 -36.26 -5.88 -32.25
N THR A 533 -35.83 -6.96 -31.61
CA THR A 533 -36.74 -7.98 -31.06
C THR A 533 -36.93 -7.76 -29.56
N GLY A 534 -38.11 -8.00 -29.00
CA GLY A 534 -38.27 -7.99 -27.54
C GLY A 534 -37.50 -9.14 -26.89
N ILE A 535 -37.99 -10.37 -27.10
CA ILE A 535 -37.30 -11.61 -26.70
C ILE A 535 -37.11 -12.49 -27.93
N TYR A 536 -35.85 -12.86 -28.22
CA TYR A 536 -35.45 -13.73 -29.31
C TYR A 536 -34.89 -15.05 -28.77
N ARG A 537 -35.49 -16.17 -29.16
CA ARG A 537 -35.01 -17.53 -28.88
C ARG A 537 -34.53 -18.19 -30.17
N TYR A 538 -33.24 -18.51 -30.24
CA TYR A 538 -32.66 -19.27 -31.35
C TYR A 538 -33.10 -20.73 -31.27
N THR A 539 -33.75 -21.25 -32.32
CA THR A 539 -34.40 -22.58 -32.31
C THR A 539 -33.71 -23.63 -33.17
N THR A 540 -32.62 -23.28 -33.87
CA THR A 540 -31.93 -24.19 -34.81
C THR A 540 -30.75 -24.94 -34.20
N SER A 541 -30.38 -24.67 -32.94
CA SER A 541 -29.37 -25.43 -32.19
C SER A 541 -29.70 -25.49 -30.71
N GLY A 542 -29.44 -26.65 -30.09
CA GLY A 542 -29.58 -26.84 -28.65
C GLY A 542 -31.02 -26.85 -28.13
N ASN A 543 -31.17 -26.90 -26.81
CA ASN A 543 -32.46 -26.92 -26.14
C ASN A 543 -32.60 -25.70 -25.21
N ALA A 544 -33.10 -24.59 -25.77
CA ALA A 544 -33.42 -23.39 -25.01
C ALA A 544 -34.90 -23.38 -24.63
N VAL A 545 -35.20 -23.41 -23.33
CA VAL A 545 -36.51 -23.08 -22.76
C VAL A 545 -36.50 -21.61 -22.37
N VAL A 546 -37.54 -20.86 -22.74
CA VAL A 546 -37.69 -19.44 -22.37
C VAL A 546 -39.09 -19.26 -21.82
N ASN A 547 -39.17 -18.97 -20.52
CA ASN A 547 -40.40 -18.76 -19.77
C ASN A 547 -40.58 -17.25 -19.57
N VAL A 548 -41.76 -16.72 -19.86
CA VAL A 548 -42.08 -15.30 -19.69
C VAL A 548 -43.37 -15.21 -18.88
N ILE A 549 -43.31 -14.63 -17.69
CA ILE A 549 -44.46 -14.44 -16.79
C ILE A 549 -44.47 -13.02 -16.24
N HIS A 550 -45.66 -12.47 -15.95
CA HIS A 550 -45.83 -11.16 -15.32
C HIS A 550 -44.88 -10.07 -15.87
N SER A 551 -44.67 -10.04 -17.19
CA SER A 551 -43.69 -9.18 -17.87
C SER A 551 -44.30 -8.52 -19.09
N ASN A 552 -43.99 -7.25 -19.35
CA ASN A 552 -44.54 -6.48 -20.47
C ASN A 552 -43.53 -6.39 -21.61
N VAL A 553 -43.85 -6.98 -22.77
CA VAL A 553 -42.98 -6.97 -23.95
C VAL A 553 -43.72 -6.28 -25.10
N TRP A 554 -43.34 -5.04 -25.41
CA TRP A 554 -44.13 -4.17 -26.29
C TRP A 554 -43.30 -3.21 -27.17
N GLY A 555 -43.82 -2.87 -28.34
CA GLY A 555 -43.24 -1.83 -29.22
C GLY A 555 -41.88 -2.19 -29.82
N ASN A 556 -41.47 -3.46 -29.81
CA ASN A 556 -40.19 -3.87 -30.39
C ASN A 556 -40.33 -4.03 -31.92
N SER A 557 -39.44 -3.39 -32.69
CA SER A 557 -39.67 -3.04 -34.10
C SER A 557 -39.71 -4.22 -35.09
N SER A 558 -38.97 -5.28 -34.81
CA SER A 558 -38.99 -6.57 -35.53
C SER A 558 -40.00 -7.58 -34.93
N GLY A 559 -40.59 -7.25 -33.77
CA GLY A 559 -41.58 -8.06 -33.06
C GLY A 559 -41.25 -8.24 -31.57
N ASN A 560 -42.29 -8.34 -30.73
CA ASN A 560 -42.14 -8.53 -29.29
C ASN A 560 -41.53 -9.90 -28.94
N TYR A 561 -41.90 -10.95 -29.68
CA TYR A 561 -41.48 -12.32 -29.42
C TYR A 561 -41.05 -13.03 -30.70
N SER A 562 -39.91 -13.72 -30.67
CA SER A 562 -39.42 -14.56 -31.77
C SER A 562 -38.96 -15.91 -31.21
N GLY A 563 -39.58 -17.01 -31.66
CA GLY A 563 -39.31 -18.35 -31.15
C GLY A 563 -39.84 -18.64 -29.73
N VAL A 564 -40.48 -17.67 -29.07
CA VAL A 564 -41.03 -17.72 -27.71
C VAL A 564 -42.47 -17.16 -27.70
N THR A 565 -43.22 -17.39 -26.62
CA THR A 565 -44.59 -16.88 -26.41
C THR A 565 -44.75 -16.29 -25.01
N ALA A 566 -45.63 -15.30 -24.87
CA ALA A 566 -46.08 -14.80 -23.58
C ALA A 566 -46.71 -15.91 -22.71
N GLY A 567 -46.39 -15.95 -21.42
CA GLY A 567 -47.03 -16.81 -20.42
C GLY A 567 -47.86 -16.01 -19.41
N THR A 568 -48.32 -16.66 -18.34
CA THR A 568 -49.25 -16.11 -17.33
C THR A 568 -48.85 -14.73 -16.82
N GLY A 569 -49.82 -13.81 -16.76
CA GLY A 569 -49.61 -12.42 -16.31
C GLY A 569 -48.84 -11.51 -17.27
N SER A 570 -48.30 -12.04 -18.38
CA SER A 570 -47.50 -11.23 -19.30
C SER A 570 -48.35 -10.28 -20.14
N LEU A 571 -47.84 -9.08 -20.34
CA LEU A 571 -48.49 -7.99 -21.07
C LEU A 571 -47.79 -7.70 -22.41
N SER A 572 -48.47 -6.93 -23.25
CA SER A 572 -47.94 -6.38 -24.50
C SER A 572 -48.64 -5.04 -24.76
N VAL A 573 -48.41 -4.07 -23.88
CA VAL A 573 -49.04 -2.73 -23.86
C VAL A 573 -47.98 -1.64 -23.71
N ASN A 574 -48.31 -0.39 -24.03
CA ASN A 574 -47.40 0.73 -23.80
C ASN A 574 -47.16 0.91 -22.28
N PRO A 575 -45.90 0.90 -21.78
CA PRO A 575 -45.62 1.16 -20.37
C PRO A 575 -45.96 2.56 -19.87
N LEU A 576 -46.26 3.51 -20.78
CA LEU A 576 -46.51 4.92 -20.43
C LEU A 576 -45.39 5.50 -19.55
N TYR A 577 -44.16 5.48 -20.05
CA TYR A 577 -43.01 6.05 -19.34
C TYR A 577 -43.12 7.57 -19.16
N VAL A 578 -42.55 8.11 -18.08
CA VAL A 578 -42.50 9.55 -17.80
C VAL A 578 -41.84 10.34 -18.94
N ALA A 579 -40.62 9.98 -19.37
CA ALA A 579 -39.88 10.71 -20.40
C ALA A 579 -38.85 9.84 -21.16
N ALA A 580 -39.32 8.78 -21.83
CA ALA A 580 -38.45 7.86 -22.55
C ALA A 580 -37.66 8.57 -23.70
N PRO A 581 -36.37 8.23 -23.92
CA PRO A 581 -35.59 7.18 -23.26
C PRO A 581 -34.83 7.66 -21.99
N GLY A 582 -35.01 8.92 -21.59
CA GLY A 582 -34.28 9.56 -20.48
C GLY A 582 -34.76 9.08 -19.11
N ASP A 583 -36.06 9.21 -18.86
CA ASP A 583 -36.75 8.63 -17.70
C ASP A 583 -37.65 7.47 -18.14
N LEU A 584 -37.55 6.35 -17.43
CA LEU A 584 -38.25 5.09 -17.71
C LEU A 584 -39.04 4.58 -16.49
N ARG A 585 -39.32 5.46 -15.52
CA ARG A 585 -40.38 5.26 -14.52
C ARG A 585 -41.76 5.32 -15.18
N LEU A 586 -42.75 4.72 -14.53
CA LEU A 586 -44.13 4.62 -15.04
C LEU A 586 -44.92 5.89 -14.73
N GLN A 587 -45.87 6.26 -15.60
CA GLN A 587 -46.95 7.20 -15.28
C GLN A 587 -48.08 6.46 -14.54
N SER A 588 -48.82 7.17 -13.68
CA SER A 588 -49.92 6.65 -12.83
C SER A 588 -51.12 6.01 -13.56
N THR A 589 -51.10 5.96 -14.89
CA THR A 589 -52.13 5.26 -15.70
C THR A 589 -51.58 4.04 -16.43
N SER A 590 -50.36 3.61 -16.08
CA SER A 590 -49.69 2.47 -16.67
C SER A 590 -50.28 1.15 -16.19
N ALA A 591 -50.70 0.31 -17.13
CA ALA A 591 -51.10 -1.06 -16.84
C ALA A 591 -49.92 -2.00 -16.49
N CYS A 592 -48.71 -1.45 -16.26
CA CYS A 592 -47.59 -2.17 -15.66
C CYS A 592 -47.51 -2.04 -14.14
N ILE A 593 -48.31 -1.14 -13.55
CA ILE A 593 -48.50 -1.00 -12.10
C ILE A 593 -49.32 -2.19 -11.58
N ASP A 594 -48.98 -2.72 -10.41
CA ASP A 594 -49.57 -3.88 -9.70
C ASP A 594 -49.64 -5.21 -10.47
N ALA A 595 -49.12 -5.24 -11.71
CA ALA A 595 -49.29 -6.36 -12.64
C ALA A 595 -48.21 -7.45 -12.53
N GLY A 596 -47.25 -7.28 -11.61
CA GLY A 596 -46.16 -8.19 -11.32
C GLY A 596 -46.54 -9.35 -10.37
N THR A 597 -45.52 -9.96 -9.76
CA THR A 597 -45.65 -11.03 -8.76
C THR A 597 -44.50 -11.00 -7.77
N ALA A 598 -44.68 -11.51 -6.55
CA ALA A 598 -43.60 -11.68 -5.56
C ALA A 598 -42.47 -12.65 -6.01
N THR A 599 -42.61 -13.33 -7.16
CA THR A 599 -41.71 -14.39 -7.62
C THR A 599 -40.33 -13.85 -8.02
N GLY A 600 -39.40 -13.84 -7.07
CA GLY A 600 -38.01 -13.40 -7.27
C GLY A 600 -37.82 -11.89 -7.29
N ALA A 601 -38.84 -11.11 -6.90
CA ALA A 601 -38.74 -9.66 -6.80
C ALA A 601 -37.74 -9.24 -5.70
N PRO A 602 -36.93 -8.18 -5.93
CA PRO A 602 -36.10 -7.58 -4.88
C PRO A 602 -36.98 -6.87 -3.83
N SER A 603 -36.42 -6.60 -2.64
CA SER A 603 -37.11 -5.87 -1.56
C SER A 603 -37.19 -4.35 -1.78
N ALA A 604 -36.48 -3.84 -2.78
CA ALA A 604 -36.48 -2.43 -3.19
C ALA A 604 -36.21 -2.31 -4.70
N ASP A 605 -36.56 -1.17 -5.30
CA ASP A 605 -36.30 -0.87 -6.70
C ASP A 605 -34.90 -0.26 -6.95
N LEU A 606 -34.63 0.19 -8.19
CA LEU A 606 -33.33 0.75 -8.58
C LEU A 606 -33.04 2.14 -7.97
N ASP A 607 -34.07 2.86 -7.50
CA ASP A 607 -33.91 4.11 -6.74
C ASP A 607 -34.01 3.89 -5.21
N GLY A 608 -34.12 2.64 -4.77
CA GLY A 608 -34.16 2.27 -3.34
C GLY A 608 -35.56 2.35 -2.71
N ASN A 609 -36.61 2.57 -3.49
CA ASN A 609 -37.99 2.58 -2.99
C ASN A 609 -38.38 1.15 -2.55
N PRO A 610 -39.07 0.95 -1.42
CA PRO A 610 -39.55 -0.37 -1.00
C PRO A 610 -40.44 -1.06 -2.04
N ARG A 611 -40.37 -2.39 -2.10
CA ARG A 611 -41.15 -3.24 -3.02
C ARG A 611 -41.70 -4.46 -2.25
N PRO A 612 -43.01 -4.77 -2.27
CA PRO A 612 -44.10 -4.07 -2.97
C PRO A 612 -44.49 -2.73 -2.31
N LEU A 613 -45.07 -1.80 -3.08
CA LEU A 613 -45.63 -0.54 -2.58
C LEU A 613 -47.07 -0.31 -3.10
N ASP A 614 -47.92 0.30 -2.28
CA ASP A 614 -49.28 0.74 -2.67
C ASP A 614 -49.20 2.09 -3.41
N GLY A 615 -48.57 2.08 -4.59
CA GLY A 615 -48.15 3.30 -5.30
C GLY A 615 -49.28 4.16 -5.86
N ASP A 616 -50.39 3.55 -6.29
CA ASP A 616 -51.56 4.27 -6.81
C ASP A 616 -52.75 4.32 -5.82
N GLY A 617 -52.67 3.57 -4.71
CA GLY A 617 -53.70 3.48 -3.67
C GLY A 617 -54.86 2.53 -4.01
N ILE A 618 -54.71 1.63 -5.00
CA ILE A 618 -55.80 0.79 -5.52
C ILE A 618 -55.48 -0.71 -5.32
N ASN A 619 -56.40 -1.42 -4.66
CA ASN A 619 -56.29 -2.84 -4.28
C ASN A 619 -55.24 -3.17 -3.18
N GLY A 620 -54.28 -2.28 -2.94
CA GLY A 620 -53.24 -2.45 -1.92
C GLY A 620 -51.96 -3.07 -2.47
N ALA A 621 -50.81 -2.66 -1.90
CA ALA A 621 -49.45 -2.95 -2.36
C ALA A 621 -49.24 -4.28 -3.09
N ALA A 622 -49.08 -4.21 -4.42
CA ALA A 622 -48.55 -5.29 -5.24
C ALA A 622 -47.22 -4.87 -5.89
N PHE A 623 -46.78 -5.63 -6.90
CA PHE A 623 -45.43 -5.51 -7.46
C PHE A 623 -45.50 -4.96 -8.87
N ASP A 624 -44.71 -3.93 -9.20
CA ASP A 624 -44.68 -3.40 -10.56
C ASP A 624 -43.73 -4.15 -11.47
N MET A 625 -44.02 -4.09 -12.77
CA MET A 625 -43.08 -4.53 -13.79
C MET A 625 -41.98 -3.49 -14.02
N GLY A 626 -40.74 -3.94 -14.15
CA GLY A 626 -39.56 -3.13 -14.47
C GLY A 626 -38.60 -2.96 -13.29
N ALA A 627 -37.57 -2.15 -13.51
CA ALA A 627 -36.53 -1.79 -12.54
C ALA A 627 -36.93 -0.68 -11.55
N TYR A 628 -38.13 -0.12 -11.70
CA TYR A 628 -38.68 0.91 -10.82
C TYR A 628 -39.97 0.40 -10.20
N GLU A 629 -40.26 0.80 -8.97
CA GLU A 629 -41.62 0.77 -8.41
C GLU A 629 -42.26 2.14 -8.71
N PHE A 630 -43.57 2.17 -8.90
CA PHE A 630 -44.33 3.40 -9.08
C PHE A 630 -44.52 4.07 -7.72
N MET A 631 -43.63 5.01 -7.43
CA MET A 631 -43.95 6.09 -6.48
C MET A 631 -44.88 7.07 -7.20
N PRO A 632 -45.97 7.55 -6.57
CA PRO A 632 -46.67 8.73 -7.05
C PRO A 632 -45.69 9.92 -7.02
N ALA A 633 -45.92 10.92 -7.88
CA ALA A 633 -45.12 12.14 -7.81
C ALA A 633 -45.37 12.80 -6.44
N SER A 634 -44.31 12.98 -5.66
CA SER A 634 -44.31 13.58 -4.32
C SER A 634 -45.20 14.83 -4.31
N ILE A 635 -46.26 14.81 -3.50
CA ILE A 635 -47.27 15.87 -3.51
C ILE A 635 -46.88 16.88 -2.44
N CYS A 636 -45.89 17.72 -2.75
CA CYS A 636 -45.44 18.80 -1.88
C CYS A 636 -46.64 19.51 -1.23
N GLY A 637 -46.83 19.26 0.07
CA GLY A 637 -48.01 19.61 0.82
C GLY A 637 -48.83 18.44 1.40
N ASP A 638 -48.35 17.20 1.34
CA ASP A 638 -49.06 16.02 1.90
C ASP A 638 -48.56 15.55 3.29
N GLY A 639 -47.37 16.00 3.71
CA GLY A 639 -46.78 15.71 5.02
C GLY A 639 -45.86 14.50 5.05
N ILE A 640 -45.46 13.97 3.89
CA ILE A 640 -44.55 12.84 3.74
C ILE A 640 -43.42 13.23 2.79
N VAL A 641 -42.19 13.41 3.31
CA VAL A 641 -41.03 13.80 2.50
C VAL A 641 -40.73 12.74 1.42
N GLY A 642 -41.08 13.05 0.17
CA GLY A 642 -40.96 12.17 -0.98
C GLY A 642 -39.69 12.38 -1.82
N PRO A 643 -39.45 11.51 -2.84
CA PRO A 643 -38.28 11.61 -3.70
C PRO A 643 -38.21 12.96 -4.43
N GLY A 644 -37.19 13.76 -4.11
CA GLY A 644 -36.93 15.08 -4.69
C GLY A 644 -37.28 16.26 -3.78
N GLU A 645 -37.90 16.01 -2.63
CA GLU A 645 -38.24 17.02 -1.62
C GLU A 645 -37.16 17.09 -0.55
N ALA A 646 -36.89 18.29 -0.04
CA ALA A 646 -35.94 18.51 1.05
C ALA A 646 -36.63 18.49 2.44
N CYS A 647 -37.91 18.85 2.49
CA CYS A 647 -38.81 18.68 3.64
C CYS A 647 -40.27 18.87 3.19
N ASP A 648 -41.23 18.37 3.98
CA ASP A 648 -42.67 18.53 3.76
C ASP A 648 -43.42 18.59 5.11
N ASP A 649 -44.07 19.72 5.40
CA ASP A 649 -44.91 19.98 6.59
C ASP A 649 -46.43 19.89 6.28
N GLY A 650 -46.81 19.22 5.20
CA GLY A 650 -48.18 19.04 4.76
C GLY A 650 -48.84 20.34 4.29
N PRO A 651 -50.13 20.56 4.56
CA PRO A 651 -50.86 21.78 4.18
C PRO A 651 -50.27 23.10 4.74
N GLN A 652 -49.19 23.03 5.51
CA GLN A 652 -48.43 24.15 6.04
C GLN A 652 -47.29 24.59 5.09
N ASN A 653 -47.01 23.85 4.01
CA ASN A 653 -46.00 24.22 3.02
C ASN A 653 -46.35 25.54 2.30
N GLY A 654 -45.35 26.40 2.14
CA GLY A 654 -45.53 27.78 1.68
C GLY A 654 -46.08 28.74 2.73
N GLN A 655 -46.42 28.26 3.93
CA GLN A 655 -46.67 29.11 5.09
C GLN A 655 -45.35 29.43 5.82
N TYR A 656 -45.47 30.29 6.81
CA TYR A 656 -44.33 30.82 7.56
C TYR A 656 -43.81 29.83 8.62
N ASN A 657 -42.49 29.77 8.81
CA ASN A 657 -41.78 28.75 9.61
C ASN A 657 -41.93 27.30 9.10
N HIS A 658 -42.34 27.11 7.84
CA HIS A 658 -42.55 25.80 7.21
C HIS A 658 -41.73 25.61 5.94
N CYS A 659 -41.76 24.42 5.35
CA CYS A 659 -41.16 24.13 4.05
C CYS A 659 -41.71 25.03 2.92
N ARG A 660 -40.93 25.20 1.85
CA ARG A 660 -41.37 25.98 0.67
C ARG A 660 -42.59 25.35 0.01
N ALA A 661 -43.36 26.17 -0.71
CA ALA A 661 -44.48 25.70 -1.54
C ALA A 661 -44.06 24.80 -2.73
N ASP A 662 -42.75 24.60 -2.94
CA ASP A 662 -42.15 23.67 -3.89
C ASP A 662 -41.31 22.58 -3.22
N CYS A 663 -41.29 22.53 -1.88
CA CYS A 663 -40.55 21.60 -1.02
C CYS A 663 -39.03 21.53 -1.30
N GLY A 664 -38.48 22.49 -2.04
CA GLY A 664 -37.06 22.57 -2.39
C GLY A 664 -36.14 23.04 -1.25
N GLY A 665 -36.67 23.13 -0.02
CA GLY A 665 -35.94 23.55 1.18
C GLY A 665 -36.84 24.23 2.21
N PRO A 666 -36.25 24.71 3.33
CA PRO A 666 -36.97 25.53 4.30
C PRO A 666 -37.53 26.79 3.64
N GLY A 667 -38.77 27.10 3.97
CA GLY A 667 -39.52 28.24 3.48
C GLY A 667 -39.29 29.52 4.28
N PRO A 668 -40.18 30.51 4.10
CA PRO A 668 -40.02 31.84 4.69
C PRO A 668 -40.15 31.77 6.22
N ARG A 669 -39.17 32.32 6.95
CA ARG A 669 -39.08 32.15 8.42
C ARG A 669 -38.18 33.23 9.06
N CYS A 670 -38.42 33.53 10.33
CA CYS A 670 -37.61 34.50 11.08
C CYS A 670 -36.13 34.08 11.10
N GLY A 671 -35.24 35.03 10.84
CA GLY A 671 -33.81 34.82 10.66
C GLY A 671 -33.46 34.22 9.28
N ASP A 672 -34.17 34.59 8.21
CA ASP A 672 -33.81 34.21 6.82
C ASP A 672 -33.21 35.33 5.96
N GLY A 673 -33.29 36.58 6.43
CA GLY A 673 -32.70 37.77 5.81
C GLY A 673 -33.64 38.53 4.88
N ILE A 674 -34.94 38.16 4.82
CA ILE A 674 -35.90 38.69 3.86
C ILE A 674 -37.26 38.94 4.53
N THR A 675 -37.56 40.17 4.96
CA THR A 675 -38.84 40.49 5.64
C THR A 675 -40.07 40.07 4.82
N ASN A 676 -40.84 39.11 5.34
CA ASN A 676 -41.90 38.37 4.66
C ASN A 676 -43.03 37.92 5.63
N GLY A 677 -44.06 37.24 5.12
CA GLY A 677 -45.03 36.53 5.99
C GLY A 677 -45.75 37.43 7.02
N PRO A 678 -45.74 37.09 8.32
CA PRO A 678 -46.29 37.90 9.41
C PRO A 678 -45.30 38.92 10.00
N GLU A 679 -44.06 38.96 9.49
CA GLU A 679 -42.95 39.73 10.06
C GLU A 679 -43.17 41.24 9.92
N GLN A 680 -42.68 41.98 10.91
CA GLN A 680 -42.58 43.44 10.86
C GLN A 680 -41.16 43.90 10.48
N CYS A 681 -40.20 42.98 10.60
CA CYS A 681 -38.76 43.12 10.35
C CYS A 681 -38.15 41.71 10.25
N ASP A 682 -37.02 41.57 9.55
CA ASP A 682 -36.11 40.41 9.63
C ASP A 682 -34.71 40.92 9.25
N ASP A 683 -33.69 40.52 9.99
CA ASP A 683 -32.29 40.93 9.80
C ASP A 683 -31.32 39.76 9.51
N GLY A 684 -31.85 38.55 9.33
CA GLY A 684 -31.09 37.34 9.00
C GLY A 684 -30.35 36.67 10.17
N ASN A 685 -30.67 36.98 11.43
CA ASN A 685 -30.16 36.22 12.58
C ASN A 685 -31.24 35.95 13.67
N ALA A 686 -30.83 35.77 14.93
CA ALA A 686 -31.69 35.33 16.05
C ALA A 686 -31.59 36.23 17.30
N SER A 687 -31.09 37.46 17.12
CA SER A 687 -30.97 38.51 18.13
C SER A 687 -32.33 38.96 18.70
N ASN A 688 -32.28 39.61 19.86
CA ASN A 688 -33.38 40.35 20.50
C ASN A 688 -32.94 41.75 20.94
N THR A 689 -31.81 42.25 20.41
CA THR A 689 -31.07 43.42 20.94
C THR A 689 -30.83 44.51 19.89
N ASP A 690 -31.57 44.47 18.80
CA ASP A 690 -31.52 45.44 17.70
C ASP A 690 -32.93 45.91 17.33
N GLY A 691 -33.14 46.40 16.11
CA GLY A 691 -34.44 46.89 15.64
C GLY A 691 -35.48 45.78 15.37
N CYS A 692 -35.07 44.50 15.46
CA CYS A 692 -35.95 43.36 15.34
C CYS A 692 -35.77 42.36 16.49
N LEU A 693 -36.87 41.81 16.99
CA LEU A 693 -36.85 40.66 17.88
C LEU A 693 -36.81 39.36 17.07
N ASN A 694 -36.33 38.25 17.65
CA ASN A 694 -36.39 36.90 17.06
C ASN A 694 -37.81 36.30 17.00
N THR A 695 -38.82 37.05 17.42
CA THR A 695 -40.24 36.86 17.09
C THR A 695 -40.67 37.60 15.81
N CYS A 696 -39.73 38.28 15.14
CA CYS A 696 -39.87 39.14 13.96
C CYS A 696 -40.93 40.25 14.11
N THR A 697 -40.91 40.92 15.26
CA THR A 697 -41.72 42.10 15.59
C THR A 697 -40.84 43.32 15.85
N LEU A 698 -41.32 44.51 15.46
CA LEU A 698 -40.72 45.78 15.90
C LEU A 698 -40.97 45.93 17.40
N ALA A 699 -39.94 46.37 18.12
CA ALA A 699 -39.97 46.53 19.57
C ALA A 699 -40.41 47.95 19.99
N ALA A 700 -40.66 48.18 21.28
CA ALA A 700 -40.96 49.52 21.82
C ALA A 700 -40.59 49.71 23.30
N CYS A 701 -40.13 50.92 23.68
CA CYS A 701 -39.82 51.29 25.06
C CYS A 701 -40.91 51.01 26.11
N GLY A 702 -40.46 50.54 27.28
CA GLY A 702 -41.24 50.24 28.47
C GLY A 702 -41.48 48.73 28.66
N ASP A 703 -40.81 47.88 27.89
CA ASP A 703 -40.93 46.42 27.92
C ASP A 703 -39.74 45.70 28.58
N GLY A 704 -38.63 46.41 28.84
CA GLY A 704 -37.45 45.93 29.54
C GLY A 704 -36.26 45.56 28.65
N PHE A 705 -36.30 45.87 27.35
CA PHE A 705 -35.18 45.66 26.42
C PHE A 705 -34.82 46.98 25.73
N VAL A 706 -33.53 47.33 25.68
CA VAL A 706 -33.06 48.55 24.97
C VAL A 706 -32.79 48.23 23.51
N GLN A 707 -33.52 48.87 22.59
CA GLN A 707 -33.63 48.47 21.19
C GLN A 707 -32.96 49.50 20.28
N ALA A 708 -32.00 49.05 19.46
CA ALA A 708 -31.09 49.94 18.74
C ALA A 708 -31.81 50.86 17.72
N GLY A 709 -32.12 52.09 18.14
CA GLY A 709 -32.73 53.13 17.31
C GLY A 709 -34.22 53.37 17.55
N VAL A 710 -34.85 52.70 18.53
CA VAL A 710 -36.24 52.95 18.94
C VAL A 710 -36.27 53.87 20.17
N GLU A 711 -35.51 53.53 21.21
CA GLU A 711 -35.21 54.41 22.35
C GLU A 711 -33.71 54.47 22.66
N GLN A 712 -33.33 55.29 23.64
CA GLN A 712 -31.94 55.40 24.12
C GLN A 712 -31.69 54.55 25.37
N CYS A 713 -32.76 54.28 26.12
CA CYS A 713 -32.77 53.48 27.34
C CYS A 713 -34.19 52.96 27.59
N ASP A 714 -34.25 51.82 28.27
CA ASP A 714 -35.43 51.26 28.91
C ASP A 714 -34.93 50.41 30.09
N ASP A 715 -35.54 50.57 31.26
CA ASP A 715 -35.24 49.81 32.48
C ASP A 715 -36.50 49.12 33.06
N GLY A 716 -37.62 49.13 32.33
CA GLY A 716 -38.89 48.53 32.71
C GLY A 716 -39.58 49.19 33.91
N ASN A 717 -39.16 50.39 34.33
CA ASN A 717 -39.61 51.04 35.57
C ASN A 717 -40.14 52.48 35.31
N GLN A 718 -40.39 53.27 36.36
CA GLN A 718 -40.95 54.63 36.26
C GLN A 718 -40.23 55.62 37.21
N SER A 719 -38.91 55.55 37.26
CA SER A 719 -38.05 56.44 38.05
C SER A 719 -37.37 57.51 37.18
N ASN A 720 -36.75 58.50 37.83
CA ASN A 720 -35.96 59.60 37.23
C ASN A 720 -34.67 59.82 38.05
N SER A 721 -34.12 58.76 38.65
CA SER A 721 -32.97 58.81 39.59
C SER A 721 -31.88 57.79 39.24
N ASP A 722 -32.04 57.20 38.07
CA ASP A 722 -31.41 56.08 37.42
C ASP A 722 -31.11 56.49 35.97
N ALA A 723 -30.46 55.61 35.19
CA ALA A 723 -29.91 55.96 33.88
C ALA A 723 -30.96 56.37 32.82
N CYS A 724 -32.23 55.97 33.00
CA CYS A 724 -33.33 56.32 32.12
C CYS A 724 -34.31 57.27 32.80
N LEU A 725 -34.73 58.32 32.08
CA LEU A 725 -35.86 59.14 32.49
C LEU A 725 -37.16 58.50 32.01
N ASN A 726 -38.26 58.75 32.73
CA ASN A 726 -39.66 58.36 32.42
C ASN A 726 -40.18 58.73 31.00
N THR A 727 -39.35 59.32 30.14
CA THR A 727 -39.64 59.68 28.74
C THR A 727 -38.84 58.86 27.72
N CYS A 728 -38.17 57.78 28.12
CA CYS A 728 -37.32 56.93 27.26
C CYS A 728 -36.13 57.70 26.62
N VAL A 729 -35.57 58.62 27.39
CA VAL A 729 -34.40 59.42 27.04
C VAL A 729 -33.41 59.29 28.19
N ASN A 730 -32.12 59.15 27.86
CA ASN A 730 -31.08 59.09 28.88
C ASN A 730 -31.06 60.41 29.67
N ALA A 731 -30.66 60.34 30.94
CA ALA A 731 -30.45 61.53 31.75
C ALA A 731 -29.26 62.38 31.23
N SER A 732 -28.94 63.52 31.83
CA SER A 732 -27.99 64.48 31.24
C SER A 732 -27.30 65.40 32.25
N CYS A 733 -25.98 65.50 32.10
CA CYS A 733 -25.10 66.40 32.83
C CYS A 733 -25.62 67.85 32.91
N GLY A 734 -25.51 68.44 34.10
CA GLY A 734 -25.69 69.87 34.34
C GLY A 734 -27.15 70.27 34.49
N ASP A 735 -28.04 69.30 34.72
CA ASP A 735 -29.45 69.51 35.04
C ASP A 735 -29.70 69.70 36.55
N GLY A 736 -28.69 69.40 37.39
CA GLY A 736 -28.69 69.57 38.84
C GLY A 736 -29.11 68.34 39.65
N PHE A 737 -29.23 67.15 39.06
CA PHE A 737 -29.77 65.95 39.71
C PHE A 737 -28.85 64.73 39.68
N VAL A 738 -27.67 64.80 40.33
CA VAL A 738 -26.65 63.71 40.45
C VAL A 738 -27.24 62.29 40.37
N GLN A 739 -27.27 61.73 39.16
CA GLN A 739 -27.89 60.45 38.84
C GLN A 739 -27.00 59.28 39.25
N ALA A 740 -27.55 58.31 40.01
CA ALA A 740 -26.77 57.28 40.68
C ALA A 740 -26.17 56.24 39.69
N GLY A 741 -24.94 56.50 39.25
CA GLY A 741 -24.22 55.65 38.29
C GLY A 741 -24.25 56.16 36.85
N PHE A 742 -24.81 57.35 36.59
CA PHE A 742 -24.85 57.97 35.27
C PHE A 742 -23.90 59.19 35.15
N GLU A 743 -23.70 59.94 36.25
CA GLU A 743 -22.71 61.03 36.32
C GLU A 743 -21.89 60.98 37.62
N GLN A 744 -20.69 61.59 37.60
CA GLN A 744 -19.74 61.51 38.72
C GLN A 744 -19.75 62.76 39.61
N CYS A 745 -20.04 63.92 39.02
CA CYS A 745 -20.18 65.20 39.68
C CYS A 745 -21.14 66.07 38.86
N ASP A 746 -22.13 66.71 39.48
CA ASP A 746 -22.84 67.85 38.90
C ASP A 746 -22.67 69.03 39.87
N ASP A 747 -22.06 70.11 39.39
CA ASP A 747 -21.80 71.34 40.14
C ASP A 747 -22.67 72.53 39.68
N GLY A 748 -23.60 72.28 38.75
CA GLY A 748 -24.55 73.25 38.20
C GLY A 748 -23.94 74.30 37.26
N ASN A 749 -22.73 74.10 36.72
CA ASN A 749 -22.16 75.01 35.73
C ASN A 749 -21.45 74.31 34.55
N GLN A 750 -20.57 75.03 33.84
CA GLN A 750 -19.96 74.60 32.58
C GLN A 750 -18.49 75.07 32.47
N SER A 751 -17.70 74.81 33.51
CA SER A 751 -16.25 75.03 33.56
C SER A 751 -15.48 73.77 33.13
N ASN A 752 -14.29 73.95 32.54
CA ASN A 752 -13.39 72.86 32.11
C ASN A 752 -11.95 73.10 32.57
N SER A 753 -11.75 73.83 33.69
CA SER A 753 -10.41 74.19 34.19
C SER A 753 -10.24 73.99 35.70
N ASP A 754 -11.12 73.17 36.26
CA ASP A 754 -11.16 72.78 37.66
C ASP A 754 -11.67 71.32 37.77
N ALA A 755 -12.18 70.89 38.92
CA ALA A 755 -12.28 69.46 39.25
C ALA A 755 -13.46 68.72 38.60
N CYS A 756 -14.49 69.42 38.11
CA CYS A 756 -15.63 68.83 37.40
C CYS A 756 -15.76 69.50 36.03
N LEU A 757 -15.74 68.70 34.95
CA LEU A 757 -15.89 69.23 33.60
C LEU A 757 -17.35 69.55 33.29
N ASN A 758 -17.62 70.36 32.27
CA ASN A 758 -18.97 70.60 31.73
C ASN A 758 -19.66 69.35 31.11
N THR A 759 -19.07 68.17 31.29
CA THR A 759 -19.58 66.84 30.95
C THR A 759 -19.93 65.99 32.19
N CYS A 760 -19.82 66.54 33.41
CA CYS A 760 -20.18 65.91 34.70
C CYS A 760 -19.34 64.66 35.05
N VAL A 761 -18.14 64.64 34.48
CA VAL A 761 -17.03 63.74 34.81
C VAL A 761 -16.00 64.55 35.60
N ASN A 762 -15.38 63.93 36.62
CA ASN A 762 -14.21 64.54 37.25
C ASN A 762 -13.11 64.74 36.22
N ALA A 763 -12.40 65.87 36.25
CA ALA A 763 -11.43 66.23 35.21
C ALA A 763 -10.33 65.17 35.02
N SER A 764 -9.98 64.94 33.74
CA SER A 764 -9.33 63.69 33.34
C SER A 764 -8.58 63.83 32.02
N CYS A 765 -7.32 63.40 32.03
CA CYS A 765 -6.43 63.27 30.87
C CYS A 765 -7.09 63.02 29.50
N GLY A 766 -6.64 63.79 28.51
CA GLY A 766 -7.08 63.73 27.11
C GLY A 766 -8.30 64.59 26.82
N ASP A 767 -8.62 65.55 27.71
CA ASP A 767 -9.80 66.42 27.62
C ASP A 767 -9.51 67.77 26.92
N GLY A 768 -8.25 68.11 26.70
CA GLY A 768 -7.80 69.34 26.02
C GLY A 768 -7.37 70.47 26.95
N PHE A 769 -7.39 70.26 28.27
CA PHE A 769 -7.19 71.32 29.26
C PHE A 769 -6.15 70.92 30.31
N VAL A 770 -4.85 71.03 29.96
CA VAL A 770 -3.70 70.71 30.86
C VAL A 770 -3.89 71.24 32.29
N GLN A 771 -4.23 70.32 33.20
CA GLN A 771 -4.55 70.56 34.61
C GLN A 771 -3.27 70.64 35.44
N ALA A 772 -2.98 71.86 35.90
CA ALA A 772 -1.72 72.20 36.56
C ALA A 772 -1.46 71.43 37.88
N GLY A 773 -0.75 70.31 37.77
CA GLY A 773 -0.41 69.42 38.88
C GLY A 773 -1.12 68.06 38.87
N PHE A 774 -1.95 67.78 37.87
CA PHE A 774 -2.60 66.47 37.67
C PHE A 774 -1.86 65.63 36.61
N GLU A 775 -1.35 66.25 35.55
CA GLU A 775 -0.75 65.55 34.39
C GLU A 775 0.48 66.25 33.76
N GLN A 776 1.10 65.64 32.73
CA GLN A 776 2.36 66.13 32.12
C GLN A 776 2.22 66.67 30.69
N CYS A 777 1.31 66.12 29.89
CA CYS A 777 0.92 66.59 28.57
C CYS A 777 -0.59 66.36 28.38
N ASP A 778 -1.24 67.19 27.59
CA ASP A 778 -2.59 66.96 27.05
C ASP A 778 -2.66 67.76 25.74
N ASP A 779 -3.08 67.13 24.64
CA ASP A 779 -3.23 67.70 23.31
C ASP A 779 -4.67 67.57 22.76
N GLY A 780 -5.64 67.37 23.66
CA GLY A 780 -7.09 67.42 23.38
C GLY A 780 -7.63 66.24 22.61
N ASN A 781 -6.97 65.10 22.73
CA ASN A 781 -7.33 63.91 22.00
C ASN A 781 -6.90 62.63 22.77
N GLN A 782 -7.50 61.49 22.42
CA GLN A 782 -7.21 60.18 23.05
C GLN A 782 -6.48 59.22 22.08
N SER A 783 -5.83 59.76 21.04
CA SER A 783 -5.02 59.02 20.08
C SER A 783 -3.59 58.88 20.57
N ASN A 784 -3.30 57.71 21.12
CA ASN A 784 -1.94 57.28 21.44
C ASN A 784 -1.01 57.18 20.20
N ASN A 785 -1.51 57.49 18.99
CA ASN A 785 -0.74 57.53 17.74
C ASN A 785 0.07 58.84 17.52
N ASP A 786 0.20 59.74 18.51
CA ASP A 786 1.03 60.95 18.40
C ASP A 786 2.15 61.08 19.47
N ALA A 787 2.19 62.16 20.26
CA ALA A 787 3.26 62.47 21.22
C ALA A 787 2.84 62.27 22.68
N CYS A 788 1.56 62.41 23.00
CA CYS A 788 1.01 62.17 24.34
C CYS A 788 0.12 60.92 24.34
N LEU A 789 0.15 60.13 25.41
CA LEU A 789 -0.84 59.07 25.60
C LEU A 789 -2.09 59.64 26.26
N ASN A 790 -3.20 58.93 26.09
CA ASN A 790 -4.43 59.01 26.90
C ASN A 790 -4.26 58.62 28.39
N THR A 791 -3.01 58.51 28.85
CA THR A 791 -2.60 58.47 30.27
C THR A 791 -1.81 59.71 30.70
N CYS A 792 -1.63 60.66 29.78
CA CYS A 792 -0.99 61.97 29.92
C CYS A 792 0.47 61.90 30.39
N VAL A 793 1.12 60.89 29.84
CA VAL A 793 2.56 60.63 29.83
C VAL A 793 2.99 60.59 28.35
N ASN A 794 4.21 61.05 28.04
CA ASN A 794 4.73 61.04 26.67
C ASN A 794 4.83 59.60 26.12
N ALA A 795 4.42 59.40 24.87
CA ALA A 795 4.11 58.10 24.26
C ALA A 795 5.35 57.34 23.72
N ALA A 796 5.32 56.00 23.72
CA ALA A 796 6.47 55.16 23.38
C ALA A 796 6.13 53.71 22.97
N CYS A 797 6.58 53.33 21.76
CA CYS A 797 6.57 52.00 21.14
C CYS A 797 6.27 50.77 22.03
N GLY A 798 5.35 49.93 21.56
CA GLY A 798 4.77 48.79 22.27
C GLY A 798 3.56 49.20 23.10
N ASP A 799 2.88 50.29 22.71
CA ASP A 799 1.74 50.87 23.43
C ASP A 799 0.38 50.69 22.72
N GLY A 800 0.37 50.25 21.45
CA GLY A 800 -0.82 49.86 20.68
C GLY A 800 -1.10 50.64 19.41
N PHE A 801 -0.25 51.62 19.08
CA PHE A 801 -0.72 52.76 18.31
C PHE A 801 0.27 53.24 17.25
N VAL A 802 0.32 52.52 16.13
CA VAL A 802 1.21 52.76 14.97
C VAL A 802 1.21 54.23 14.53
N ARG A 803 2.38 54.89 14.60
CA ARG A 803 2.52 56.32 14.28
C ARG A 803 3.11 56.51 12.89
N THR A 804 2.23 56.88 11.95
CA THR A 804 2.55 56.94 10.51
C THR A 804 3.75 57.85 10.23
N GLY A 805 4.92 57.25 10.01
CA GLY A 805 6.18 57.94 9.69
C GLY A 805 7.15 58.13 10.86
N VAL A 806 6.82 57.63 12.07
CA VAL A 806 7.73 57.53 13.22
C VAL A 806 8.10 56.06 13.44
N GLU A 807 7.09 55.19 13.51
CA GLU A 807 7.23 53.73 13.52
C GLU A 807 6.46 53.07 12.37
N GLN A 808 6.77 51.79 12.10
CA GLN A 808 6.22 51.07 10.95
C GLN A 808 5.04 50.15 11.28
N CYS A 809 4.95 49.72 12.53
CA CYS A 809 3.91 48.90 13.14
C CYS A 809 3.94 49.12 14.67
N ASP A 810 2.92 48.66 15.38
CA ASP A 810 2.79 48.51 16.83
C ASP A 810 1.50 47.71 17.06
N ASP A 811 1.56 46.60 17.79
CA ASP A 811 0.46 45.65 18.04
C ASP A 811 0.04 45.56 19.52
N GLY A 812 0.37 46.57 20.33
CA GLY A 812 -0.24 46.79 21.66
C GLY A 812 0.30 45.92 22.77
N ASN A 813 1.53 45.45 22.59
CA ASN A 813 2.21 44.60 23.54
C ASN A 813 3.74 44.77 23.39
N GLN A 814 4.52 43.96 24.12
CA GLN A 814 5.99 43.93 24.02
C GLN A 814 6.52 42.56 23.63
N SER A 815 5.67 41.74 23.01
CA SER A 815 6.03 40.56 22.23
C SER A 815 6.78 40.99 20.95
N ASN A 816 7.31 39.97 20.28
CA ASN A 816 7.90 40.06 18.95
C ASN A 816 7.39 38.91 18.03
N ASN A 817 6.60 37.97 18.59
CA ASN A 817 6.07 36.75 17.95
C ASN A 817 4.81 36.99 17.11
N ASP A 818 4.56 38.24 16.81
CA ASP A 818 3.45 38.84 16.08
C ASP A 818 4.02 39.89 15.12
N ALA A 819 3.19 40.45 14.24
CA ALA A 819 3.69 41.09 13.01
C ALA A 819 4.57 42.33 13.23
N CYS A 820 4.60 42.88 14.45
CA CYS A 820 5.55 43.87 14.89
C CYS A 820 6.58 43.34 15.90
N LEU A 821 7.74 43.99 15.92
CA LEU A 821 8.69 43.89 17.02
C LEU A 821 8.43 45.03 18.02
N ASN A 822 8.76 44.84 19.30
CA ASN A 822 8.77 45.83 20.37
C ASN A 822 9.83 46.97 20.20
N THR A 823 10.37 47.12 18.99
CA THR A 823 11.12 48.29 18.50
C THR A 823 10.40 49.02 17.37
N CYS A 824 9.15 48.63 17.10
CA CYS A 824 8.17 49.23 16.20
C CYS A 824 8.62 49.34 14.74
N VAL A 825 9.28 48.26 14.30
CA VAL A 825 9.69 48.00 12.91
C VAL A 825 8.96 46.75 12.41
N ASN A 826 8.51 46.75 11.15
CA ASN A 826 7.90 45.56 10.56
C ASN A 826 8.90 44.41 10.62
N ALA A 827 8.43 43.28 11.14
CA ALA A 827 9.22 42.07 11.25
C ALA A 827 9.69 41.54 9.89
N ALA A 828 10.82 40.84 9.88
CA ALA A 828 11.44 40.28 8.68
C ALA A 828 12.32 39.08 9.00
N CYS A 829 12.21 38.05 8.17
CA CYS A 829 12.87 36.76 8.34
C CYS A 829 14.33 36.83 8.83
N GLY A 830 14.60 36.10 9.92
CA GLY A 830 15.85 36.10 10.66
C GLY A 830 15.88 37.13 11.80
N ASP A 831 14.73 37.48 12.39
CA ASP A 831 14.64 38.45 13.51
C ASP A 831 14.43 37.85 14.90
N GLY A 832 14.01 36.59 15.00
CA GLY A 832 14.02 35.77 16.22
C GLY A 832 12.70 35.10 16.57
N PHE A 833 11.65 35.32 15.79
CA PHE A 833 10.28 35.21 16.29
C PHE A 833 9.31 34.58 15.28
N VAL A 834 9.00 33.30 15.49
CA VAL A 834 8.13 32.50 14.61
C VAL A 834 6.65 32.94 14.72
N ARG A 835 5.96 33.07 13.58
CA ARG A 835 4.56 33.59 13.50
C ARG A 835 3.62 32.63 12.77
N THR A 836 2.66 32.08 13.52
CA THR A 836 1.67 31.11 13.03
C THR A 836 0.92 31.61 11.79
N GLY A 837 1.18 30.98 10.64
CA GLY A 837 0.50 31.27 9.37
C GLY A 837 1.13 32.38 8.52
N VAL A 838 2.24 32.98 8.95
CA VAL A 838 3.02 33.95 8.16
C VAL A 838 4.37 33.35 7.77
N GLU A 839 5.08 32.75 8.73
CA GLU A 839 6.32 32.01 8.51
C GLU A 839 6.30 30.64 9.20
N GLN A 840 7.03 29.68 8.63
CA GLN A 840 7.08 28.30 9.16
C GLN A 840 8.16 28.13 10.24
N CYS A 841 9.05 29.11 10.36
CA CYS A 841 10.18 29.17 11.28
C CYS A 841 10.69 30.62 11.33
N ASP A 842 11.51 30.93 12.33
CA ASP A 842 12.48 32.02 12.39
C ASP A 842 13.45 31.68 13.53
N ASP A 843 14.76 31.80 13.34
CA ASP A 843 15.80 31.50 14.33
C ASP A 843 16.73 32.68 14.65
N GLY A 844 16.33 33.90 14.28
CA GLY A 844 16.97 35.15 14.74
C GLY A 844 18.29 35.47 14.08
N ASN A 845 18.58 34.87 12.93
CA ASN A 845 19.76 35.19 12.15
C ASN A 845 19.56 34.97 10.64
N GLN A 846 20.56 35.35 9.82
CA GLN A 846 20.47 35.31 8.35
C GLN A 846 21.31 34.18 7.74
N SER A 847 21.23 32.99 8.33
CA SER A 847 21.88 31.77 7.86
C SER A 847 20.87 30.86 7.10
N ASN A 848 21.38 29.80 6.47
CA ASN A 848 20.58 28.76 5.80
C ASN A 848 21.00 27.35 6.29
N ASN A 849 21.73 27.29 7.41
CA ASN A 849 22.46 26.15 7.94
C ASN A 849 21.92 25.73 9.33
N ASP A 850 20.68 26.12 9.60
CA ASP A 850 19.95 26.17 10.87
C ASP A 850 18.43 26.10 10.59
N ALA A 851 17.60 26.08 11.63
CA ALA A 851 16.21 25.61 11.56
C ALA A 851 15.35 26.33 10.52
N CYS A 852 15.70 27.58 10.25
CA CYS A 852 15.07 28.39 9.24
C CYS A 852 16.02 28.72 8.09
N LEU A 853 15.48 28.64 6.87
CA LEU A 853 16.11 29.29 5.73
C LEU A 853 15.78 30.80 5.78
N ASN A 854 16.65 31.64 5.21
CA ASN A 854 16.41 33.08 4.98
C ASN A 854 15.12 33.42 4.19
N THR A 855 14.37 32.41 3.73
CA THR A 855 13.05 32.51 3.08
C THR A 855 11.87 32.23 4.00
N CYS A 856 12.10 31.98 5.30
CA CYS A 856 11.11 31.71 6.33
C CYS A 856 10.19 30.51 6.07
N THR A 857 10.81 29.54 5.39
CA THR A 857 10.38 28.16 5.18
C THR A 857 11.28 27.26 6.02
N SER A 858 10.71 26.33 6.78
CA SER A 858 11.48 25.38 7.59
C SER A 858 12.48 24.64 6.71
N ALA A 859 13.70 24.42 7.22
CA ALA A 859 14.63 23.52 6.56
C ALA A 859 13.99 22.14 6.38
N THR A 860 14.11 21.55 5.19
CA THR A 860 13.52 20.26 4.85
C THR A 860 14.60 19.20 4.69
N CYS A 861 14.45 18.12 5.46
CA CYS A 861 15.32 16.95 5.41
C CYS A 861 15.63 16.45 4.00
N GLY A 862 16.90 16.14 3.76
CA GLY A 862 17.39 15.56 2.51
C GLY A 862 17.79 16.60 1.45
N ASP A 863 18.15 17.83 1.86
CA ASP A 863 18.58 18.89 0.94
C ASP A 863 20.11 19.09 0.87
N GLY A 864 20.87 18.34 1.67
CA GLY A 864 22.32 18.17 1.57
C GLY A 864 23.13 18.95 2.62
N PHE A 865 22.49 19.45 3.67
CA PHE A 865 23.13 20.31 4.67
C PHE A 865 22.73 19.87 6.09
N VAL A 866 23.68 19.37 6.90
CA VAL A 866 23.41 19.02 8.30
C VAL A 866 23.29 20.27 9.16
N ARG A 867 22.09 20.55 9.70
CA ARG A 867 21.79 21.79 10.46
C ARG A 867 21.67 21.53 11.95
N THR A 868 22.50 22.21 12.73
CA THR A 868 22.73 21.87 14.15
C THR A 868 21.50 22.18 14.99
N GLY A 869 20.83 21.15 15.51
CA GLY A 869 19.65 21.27 16.37
C GLY A 869 18.30 21.24 15.62
N VAL A 870 18.34 21.13 14.29
CA VAL A 870 17.17 20.89 13.43
C VAL A 870 17.09 19.42 13.08
N GLU A 871 18.23 18.91 12.63
CA GLU A 871 18.43 17.59 12.09
C GLU A 871 19.75 17.04 12.63
N GLN A 872 19.73 15.78 13.05
CA GLN A 872 20.91 15.13 13.63
C GLN A 872 21.88 14.70 12.52
N CYS A 873 21.38 14.64 11.29
CA CYS A 873 22.04 14.27 10.06
C CYS A 873 21.23 14.84 8.87
N ASP A 874 21.87 14.99 7.71
CA ASP A 874 21.25 15.17 6.39
C ASP A 874 22.33 14.72 5.39
N ASP A 875 21.99 13.83 4.46
CA ASP A 875 22.92 13.32 3.45
C ASP A 875 22.55 13.71 2.00
N GLY A 876 21.51 14.54 1.83
CA GLY A 876 21.02 15.03 0.54
C GLY A 876 20.14 14.05 -0.24
N ASN A 877 19.54 13.06 0.42
CA ASN A 877 18.72 12.03 -0.22
C ASN A 877 17.40 11.74 0.53
N GLN A 878 16.62 10.75 0.08
CA GLN A 878 15.32 10.36 0.66
C GLN A 878 15.28 8.84 0.94
N SER A 879 16.14 8.41 1.86
CA SER A 879 16.36 7.01 2.26
C SER A 879 16.09 6.84 3.76
N ASN A 880 15.77 5.60 4.17
CA ASN A 880 15.69 5.18 5.58
C ASN A 880 16.76 4.10 5.90
N ASN A 881 17.71 3.85 5.00
CA ASN A 881 18.54 2.63 5.01
C ASN A 881 20.04 2.91 5.17
N ASP A 882 20.38 4.13 5.57
CA ASP A 882 21.73 4.64 5.83
C ASP A 882 21.73 5.41 7.16
N ALA A 883 22.75 6.20 7.45
CA ALA A 883 22.91 6.84 8.77
C ALA A 883 21.89 7.97 9.06
N CYS A 884 21.01 8.31 8.11
CA CYS A 884 19.95 9.29 8.31
C CYS A 884 18.58 8.78 7.83
N LEU A 885 17.58 8.88 8.70
CA LEU A 885 16.19 8.61 8.32
C LEU A 885 15.61 9.78 7.52
N ASN A 886 14.56 9.55 6.73
CA ASN A 886 13.76 10.60 6.07
C ASN A 886 13.13 11.62 7.05
N THR A 887 13.15 11.33 8.35
CA THR A 887 12.75 12.22 9.45
C THR A 887 13.88 13.11 9.96
N CYS A 888 15.10 12.97 9.42
CA CYS A 888 16.32 13.68 9.80
C CYS A 888 16.75 13.54 11.28
N THR A 889 16.26 12.48 11.90
CA THR A 889 16.82 11.85 13.09
C THR A 889 17.94 10.90 12.68
N SER A 890 19.00 10.82 13.47
CA SER A 890 19.99 9.76 13.31
C SER A 890 19.32 8.41 13.53
N ALA A 891 19.77 7.42 12.78
CA ALA A 891 19.46 6.00 12.95
C ALA A 891 19.42 5.58 14.43
N THR A 892 18.33 4.93 14.86
CA THR A 892 18.17 4.44 16.23
C THR A 892 17.48 3.09 16.26
N CYS A 893 18.27 2.04 16.49
CA CYS A 893 17.86 0.71 16.91
C CYS A 893 16.45 0.55 17.48
N GLY A 894 15.66 -0.32 16.85
CA GLY A 894 14.26 -0.60 17.14
C GLY A 894 13.29 0.24 16.30
N ASP A 895 13.74 0.90 15.23
CA ASP A 895 12.92 1.75 14.35
C ASP A 895 12.30 1.01 13.14
N GLY A 896 12.72 -0.24 12.90
CA GLY A 896 12.23 -1.11 11.83
C GLY A 896 13.04 -1.05 10.54
N PHE A 897 14.17 -0.33 10.50
CA PHE A 897 15.01 -0.20 9.31
C PHE A 897 16.48 -0.53 9.63
N VAL A 898 17.03 -1.59 9.04
CA VAL A 898 18.47 -1.91 9.20
C VAL A 898 19.34 -0.87 8.48
N GLN A 899 20.00 0.01 9.23
CA GLN A 899 20.72 1.17 8.68
C GLN A 899 22.21 0.89 8.42
N THR A 900 22.58 1.01 7.15
CA THR A 900 23.84 0.46 6.59
C THR A 900 25.09 1.09 7.21
N GLY A 901 25.69 0.40 8.17
CA GLY A 901 26.92 0.83 8.84
C GLY A 901 26.71 1.62 10.13
N VAL A 902 25.47 1.75 10.61
CA VAL A 902 25.17 2.15 12.00
C VAL A 902 24.96 0.91 12.86
N GLU A 903 24.16 -0.04 12.38
CA GLU A 903 23.76 -1.24 13.13
C GLU A 903 23.83 -2.53 12.29
N ALA A 904 23.65 -3.68 12.94
CA ALA A 904 23.81 -5.00 12.32
C ALA A 904 22.47 -5.71 12.02
N CYS A 905 21.42 -5.34 12.73
CA CYS A 905 20.04 -5.82 12.60
C CYS A 905 19.08 -4.74 13.12
N ASP A 906 17.80 -4.88 12.80
CA ASP A 906 16.66 -4.16 13.40
C ASP A 906 15.39 -4.93 13.00
N ASP A 907 14.53 -5.26 13.95
CA ASP A 907 13.25 -5.96 13.75
C ASP A 907 12.03 -5.13 14.20
N GLY A 908 12.24 -3.86 14.56
CA GLY A 908 11.21 -2.87 14.90
C GLY A 908 10.53 -3.08 16.25
N ASN A 909 11.18 -3.76 17.19
CA ASN A 909 10.56 -4.17 18.45
C ASN A 909 11.53 -4.10 19.67
N PRO A 910 11.02 -3.98 20.92
CA PRO A 910 11.84 -3.71 22.10
C PRO A 910 12.20 -4.98 22.91
N ILE A 911 12.45 -6.11 22.25
CA ILE A 911 12.78 -7.40 22.87
C ILE A 911 14.30 -7.66 22.74
N ASP A 912 14.86 -8.54 23.58
CA ASP A 912 16.30 -8.85 23.63
C ASP A 912 16.62 -10.34 23.36
N ASP A 913 15.61 -11.19 23.16
CA ASP A 913 15.75 -12.65 22.96
C ASP A 913 15.23 -13.18 21.60
N ASP A 914 15.00 -12.29 20.62
CA ASP A 914 14.60 -12.60 19.23
C ASP A 914 15.66 -12.25 18.15
N ASP A 915 15.26 -11.85 16.94
CA ASP A 915 16.15 -11.78 15.75
C ASP A 915 17.18 -10.62 15.83
N CYS A 916 16.92 -9.61 16.67
CA CYS A 916 17.83 -8.53 17.04
C CYS A 916 17.75 -8.21 18.53
N ARG A 917 18.72 -7.47 19.07
CA ARG A 917 18.74 -7.02 20.47
C ARG A 917 18.45 -5.53 20.56
N ASN A 918 18.04 -5.04 21.74
CA ASN A 918 17.78 -3.62 22.03
C ASN A 918 19.02 -2.69 21.92
N ASN A 919 20.17 -3.21 21.52
CA ASN A 919 21.39 -2.44 21.20
C ASN A 919 21.82 -2.56 19.71
N CYS A 920 21.05 -3.31 18.91
CA CYS A 920 21.22 -3.63 17.49
C CYS A 920 22.60 -4.15 17.07
N ALA A 921 23.30 -4.78 18.02
CA ALA A 921 24.22 -5.86 17.73
C ALA A 921 23.42 -7.16 17.56
N LEU A 922 23.79 -7.96 16.55
CA LEU A 922 23.23 -9.29 16.36
C LEU A 922 23.31 -10.12 17.66
N PRO A 923 22.31 -10.96 17.98
CA PRO A 923 22.40 -11.92 19.07
C PRO A 923 23.65 -12.80 18.88
N GLY A 924 24.42 -13.02 19.95
CA GLY A 924 25.53 -13.96 19.87
C GLY A 924 26.46 -13.98 21.09
N CYS A 925 26.47 -15.15 21.73
CA CYS A 925 27.34 -15.62 22.81
C CYS A 925 28.47 -14.71 23.35
N GLY A 926 28.42 -14.56 24.66
CA GLY A 926 29.32 -13.77 25.49
C GLY A 926 28.84 -12.33 25.63
N ASP A 927 27.52 -12.11 25.67
CA ASP A 927 26.89 -10.79 25.59
C ASP A 927 25.94 -10.45 26.75
N GLY A 928 25.58 -11.43 27.58
CA GLY A 928 24.87 -11.28 28.86
C GLY A 928 23.39 -11.67 28.83
N VAL A 929 22.85 -12.09 27.68
CA VAL A 929 21.45 -12.49 27.51
C VAL A 929 21.37 -13.88 26.91
N VAL A 930 20.85 -14.87 27.65
CA VAL A 930 20.73 -16.26 27.15
C VAL A 930 19.65 -16.36 26.08
N GLN A 931 20.06 -16.56 24.83
CA GLN A 931 19.19 -16.53 23.64
C GLN A 931 18.64 -17.92 23.28
N ALA A 932 17.72 -17.97 22.31
CA ALA A 932 16.97 -19.17 21.89
C ALA A 932 17.83 -20.25 21.17
N GLY A 933 18.72 -20.89 21.92
CA GLY A 933 19.66 -21.91 21.45
C GLY A 933 20.87 -22.10 22.38
N GLU A 934 21.06 -21.20 23.34
CA GLU A 934 22.17 -21.15 24.27
C GLU A 934 21.85 -21.90 25.57
N ALA A 935 22.86 -22.53 26.18
CA ALA A 935 22.73 -23.21 27.48
C ALA A 935 23.14 -22.31 28.66
N CYS A 936 23.90 -21.25 28.37
CA CYS A 936 24.38 -20.23 29.28
C CYS A 936 24.84 -19.01 28.46
N ASP A 937 24.94 -17.86 29.10
CA ASP A 937 25.74 -16.70 28.69
C ASP A 937 26.08 -15.95 29.99
N ASP A 938 27.34 -15.53 30.16
CA ASP A 938 27.84 -14.80 31.34
C ASP A 938 28.39 -13.40 31.03
N GLY A 939 28.16 -12.91 29.81
CA GLY A 939 28.54 -11.57 29.35
C GLY A 939 30.00 -11.44 28.89
N ASN A 940 30.67 -12.55 28.59
CA ASN A 940 32.06 -12.51 28.14
C ASN A 940 32.46 -13.67 27.20
N GLN A 941 33.58 -13.51 26.46
CA GLN A 941 34.04 -14.47 25.43
C GLN A 941 35.21 -15.37 25.87
N SER A 942 35.34 -15.59 27.17
CA SER A 942 36.26 -16.54 27.76
C SER A 942 35.84 -18.00 27.48
N ASN A 943 36.74 -18.93 27.77
CA ASN A 943 36.50 -20.39 27.82
C ASN A 943 37.03 -20.97 29.16
N ASN A 944 37.35 -20.10 30.12
CA ASN A 944 38.11 -20.36 31.35
C ASN A 944 37.23 -20.26 32.61
N ASP A 945 35.92 -20.22 32.41
CA ASP A 945 34.82 -19.93 33.33
C ASP A 945 33.59 -20.78 32.95
N GLY A 946 32.45 -20.60 33.63
CA GLY A 946 31.34 -21.54 33.60
C GLY A 946 30.60 -21.65 32.26
N CYS A 947 30.75 -20.66 31.38
CA CYS A 947 30.21 -20.68 30.03
C CYS A 947 31.35 -20.59 29.00
N LEU A 948 31.30 -21.46 27.97
CA LEU A 948 32.21 -21.37 26.83
C LEU A 948 31.70 -20.32 25.84
N ASN A 949 32.59 -19.71 25.05
CA ASN A 949 32.26 -18.79 23.95
C ASN A 949 31.52 -19.42 22.74
N THR A 950 31.02 -20.65 22.91
CA THR A 950 30.01 -21.31 22.07
C THR A 950 28.65 -21.47 22.78
N CYS A 951 28.48 -20.80 23.92
CA CYS A 951 27.33 -20.77 24.82
C CYS A 951 26.79 -22.16 25.21
N MET A 952 27.77 -22.99 25.52
CA MET A 952 27.62 -24.29 26.16
C MET A 952 28.26 -24.20 27.56
N LEU A 953 27.63 -24.81 28.55
CA LEU A 953 28.21 -24.93 29.88
C LEU A 953 29.55 -25.68 29.80
N ALA A 954 30.56 -25.21 30.53
CA ALA A 954 31.81 -25.94 30.71
C ALA A 954 31.54 -27.31 31.40
N THR A 955 32.32 -28.32 31.04
CA THR A 955 32.16 -29.69 31.57
C THR A 955 33.49 -30.29 31.99
N CYS A 956 33.59 -30.58 33.28
CA CYS A 956 34.66 -31.36 33.92
C CYS A 956 35.10 -32.58 33.09
N GLY A 957 36.41 -32.70 32.87
CA GLY A 957 37.05 -33.74 32.08
C GLY A 957 37.26 -33.35 30.62
N ASP A 958 37.36 -32.06 30.29
CA ASP A 958 37.63 -31.55 28.94
C ASP A 958 39.06 -31.05 28.71
N GLY A 959 39.90 -31.09 29.76
CA GLY A 959 41.34 -30.83 29.72
C GLY A 959 41.74 -29.40 30.09
N PHE A 960 40.85 -28.64 30.73
CA PHE A 960 41.07 -27.22 31.05
C PHE A 960 40.62 -26.89 32.47
N VAL A 961 41.56 -26.65 33.39
CA VAL A 961 41.24 -26.16 34.75
C VAL A 961 40.71 -24.72 34.71
N ARG A 962 39.51 -24.48 35.23
CA ARG A 962 38.80 -23.18 35.21
C ARG A 962 38.64 -22.58 36.60
N ASP A 963 39.24 -21.42 36.82
CA ASP A 963 39.39 -20.80 38.16
C ASP A 963 38.03 -20.43 38.78
N GLY A 964 37.65 -21.15 39.85
CA GLY A 964 36.37 -21.00 40.53
C GLY A 964 35.22 -21.86 39.98
N VAL A 965 35.45 -22.66 38.94
CA VAL A 965 34.50 -23.66 38.41
C VAL A 965 34.90 -25.07 38.82
N GLU A 966 36.19 -25.40 38.66
CA GLU A 966 36.77 -26.71 38.96
C GLU A 966 38.16 -26.60 39.59
N ALA A 967 38.56 -27.57 40.41
CA ALA A 967 39.85 -27.54 41.12
C ALA A 967 41.00 -28.09 40.26
N CYS A 968 40.70 -29.14 39.51
CA CYS A 968 41.58 -29.84 38.58
C CYS A 968 40.77 -30.30 37.35
N ASP A 969 41.47 -30.65 36.26
CA ASP A 969 40.95 -31.30 35.05
C ASP A 969 42.16 -31.78 34.23
N ASP A 970 42.23 -33.08 33.96
CA ASP A 970 43.28 -33.78 33.19
C ASP A 970 42.81 -34.23 31.79
N GLY A 971 41.54 -33.98 31.45
CA GLY A 971 40.90 -34.39 30.19
C GLY A 971 40.31 -35.80 30.20
N ASN A 972 40.04 -36.40 31.37
CA ASN A 972 39.43 -37.72 31.47
C ASN A 972 38.41 -37.87 32.62
N GLN A 973 38.06 -39.12 33.00
CA GLN A 973 37.02 -39.46 33.99
C GLN A 973 37.39 -40.77 34.72
N ASP A 974 38.61 -40.87 35.25
CA ASP A 974 39.12 -42.05 35.96
C ASP A 974 39.54 -41.63 37.39
N ASP A 975 38.82 -42.12 38.41
CA ASP A 975 39.02 -41.77 39.83
C ASP A 975 40.36 -42.24 40.43
N THR A 976 41.36 -42.58 39.61
CA THR A 976 42.63 -43.18 40.03
C THR A 976 43.89 -42.45 39.57
N ASP A 977 43.75 -41.24 38.99
CA ASP A 977 44.86 -40.31 38.73
C ASP A 977 44.76 -39.00 39.56
N GLU A 978 45.08 -37.82 39.02
CA GLU A 978 45.25 -36.60 39.81
C GLU A 978 43.90 -35.86 40.09
N CYS A 979 42.78 -36.26 39.45
CA CYS A 979 41.47 -35.60 39.59
C CYS A 979 40.28 -36.60 39.61
N VAL A 980 39.38 -36.53 40.60
CA VAL A 980 38.26 -37.49 40.75
C VAL A 980 36.92 -36.99 40.18
N GLU A 981 35.93 -37.89 39.95
CA GLU A 981 34.61 -37.58 39.39
C GLU A 981 33.94 -36.38 40.10
N GLY A 982 33.82 -35.26 39.37
CA GLY A 982 33.36 -33.98 39.92
C GLY A 982 34.44 -32.89 39.97
N CYS A 983 35.65 -33.17 39.46
CA CYS A 983 36.77 -32.24 39.32
C CYS A 983 37.24 -31.61 40.65
N VAL A 984 37.46 -32.50 41.62
CA VAL A 984 38.08 -32.21 42.91
C VAL A 984 39.44 -32.90 42.95
N GLU A 985 40.46 -32.21 43.47
CA GLU A 985 41.79 -32.82 43.64
C GLU A 985 41.69 -34.05 44.56
N ALA A 986 42.39 -35.13 44.23
CA ALA A 986 42.37 -36.36 45.02
C ALA A 986 42.85 -36.13 46.48
N VAL A 987 42.20 -36.77 47.46
CA VAL A 987 42.51 -36.57 48.89
C VAL A 987 42.45 -37.86 49.68
N CYS A 988 43.63 -38.34 50.08
CA CYS A 988 43.87 -39.31 51.15
C CYS A 988 42.71 -39.44 52.16
N GLY A 989 42.07 -40.61 52.16
CA GLY A 989 40.85 -40.93 52.89
C GLY A 989 39.57 -40.92 52.04
N ASP A 990 39.64 -40.84 50.71
CA ASP A 990 38.46 -40.74 49.81
C ASP A 990 37.90 -42.08 49.31
N GLY A 991 38.67 -43.17 49.37
CA GLY A 991 38.26 -44.52 48.96
C GLY A 991 38.95 -45.08 47.70
N PHE A 992 39.75 -44.27 47.01
CA PHE A 992 40.52 -44.66 45.83
C PHE A 992 42.03 -44.65 46.14
N VAL A 993 42.88 -45.16 45.25
CA VAL A 993 44.35 -45.17 45.46
C VAL A 993 45.03 -44.70 44.18
N GLN A 994 45.54 -43.47 44.16
CA GLN A 994 46.00 -42.85 42.92
C GLN A 994 47.51 -43.08 42.67
N GLU A 995 47.89 -43.54 41.47
CA GLU A 995 49.26 -44.07 41.20
C GLU A 995 50.32 -42.96 41.19
N GLY A 996 50.94 -42.73 42.36
CA GLY A 996 52.06 -41.80 42.54
C GLY A 996 51.75 -40.62 43.47
N VAL A 997 50.49 -40.43 43.85
CA VAL A 997 50.06 -39.47 44.89
C VAL A 997 50.22 -40.09 46.28
N GLU A 998 49.88 -41.37 46.44
CA GLU A 998 49.85 -42.06 47.73
C GLU A 998 50.17 -43.58 47.65
N ASP A 999 50.51 -44.19 48.80
CA ASP A 999 50.89 -45.62 48.88
C ASP A 999 49.70 -46.55 49.18
N CYS A 1000 48.61 -46.02 49.75
CA CYS A 1000 47.37 -46.72 50.07
C CYS A 1000 46.25 -45.75 50.46
N ASP A 1001 45.03 -46.26 50.51
CA ASP A 1001 43.84 -45.63 51.11
C ASP A 1001 42.98 -46.72 51.77
N ASP A 1002 42.18 -46.36 52.77
CA ASP A 1002 41.17 -47.24 53.39
C ASP A 1002 39.80 -46.57 53.63
N GLY A 1003 39.53 -45.46 52.94
CA GLY A 1003 38.31 -44.67 52.98
C GLY A 1003 38.19 -43.76 54.20
N ASN A 1004 39.29 -43.51 54.94
CA ASN A 1004 39.33 -42.57 56.05
C ASN A 1004 40.75 -42.08 56.40
N THR A 1005 40.85 -41.09 57.31
CA THR A 1005 42.13 -40.48 57.75
C THR A 1005 42.52 -40.85 59.18
N THR A 1006 42.13 -42.03 59.65
CA THR A 1006 42.66 -42.60 60.90
C THR A 1006 44.06 -43.19 60.66
N SER A 1007 44.76 -43.55 61.74
CA SER A 1007 46.05 -44.25 61.69
C SER A 1007 45.96 -45.50 62.57
N GLY A 1008 46.33 -46.64 62.01
CA GLY A 1008 46.39 -47.95 62.68
C GLY A 1008 45.35 -48.97 62.19
N ASP A 1009 44.52 -48.64 61.21
CA ASP A 1009 43.41 -49.45 60.68
C ASP A 1009 43.69 -50.08 59.29
N GLY A 1010 44.48 -49.44 58.43
CA GLY A 1010 44.93 -50.02 57.16
C GLY A 1010 46.01 -49.18 56.47
N CYS A 1011 45.74 -47.89 56.32
CA CYS A 1011 46.67 -46.87 55.89
C CYS A 1011 46.98 -45.88 57.04
N SER A 1012 47.59 -44.73 56.73
CA SER A 1012 47.87 -43.67 57.70
C SER A 1012 47.08 -42.40 57.40
N ALA A 1013 46.99 -41.50 58.38
CA ALA A 1013 46.41 -40.16 58.19
C ALA A 1013 47.18 -39.24 57.20
N THR A 1014 48.20 -39.76 56.51
CA THR A 1014 48.91 -39.13 55.38
C THR A 1014 49.18 -40.14 54.24
N CYS A 1015 48.33 -41.16 54.13
CA CYS A 1015 48.29 -42.19 53.09
C CYS A 1015 49.63 -42.87 52.73
N THR A 1016 50.36 -43.24 53.80
CA THR A 1016 51.57 -44.08 53.75
C THR A 1016 51.31 -45.44 54.40
N SER A 1017 51.72 -46.54 53.77
CA SER A 1017 51.43 -47.89 54.29
C SER A 1017 52.06 -48.16 55.67
N GLU A 1018 51.22 -48.43 56.68
CA GLU A 1018 51.64 -48.58 58.09
C GLU A 1018 52.27 -49.96 58.39
N GLY A 1019 53.50 -50.16 57.90
CA GLY A 1019 54.22 -51.42 58.01
C GLY A 1019 54.67 -51.83 59.43
N GLN A 1020 53.83 -52.58 60.16
CA GLN A 1020 54.25 -53.41 61.30
C GLN A 1020 53.77 -54.87 61.19
N GLY A 1021 54.70 -55.82 61.36
CA GLY A 1021 54.47 -57.23 61.02
C GLY A 1021 54.27 -58.18 62.21
N GLY A 1022 53.16 -58.91 62.19
CA GLY A 1022 53.15 -60.36 62.42
C GLY A 1022 53.01 -60.92 63.85
N ALA A 1023 51.90 -61.63 64.10
CA ALA A 1023 51.87 -62.83 64.95
C ALA A 1023 50.64 -63.73 64.70
N GLY A 1024 50.85 -65.04 64.46
CA GLY A 1024 50.25 -66.00 65.39
C GLY A 1024 49.02 -66.85 65.05
N GLY A 1025 48.70 -67.19 63.78
CA GLY A 1025 48.08 -68.47 63.41
C GLY A 1025 46.61 -68.78 63.79
N GLY A 1026 46.09 -69.89 63.25
CA GLY A 1026 44.72 -70.39 63.48
C GLY A 1026 44.29 -71.42 62.44
N GLN A 1027 43.80 -72.60 62.88
CA GLN A 1027 43.42 -73.71 61.99
C GLN A 1027 42.10 -73.45 61.27
N GLY A 1028 41.94 -74.02 60.06
CA GLY A 1028 40.71 -73.89 59.27
C GLY A 1028 39.51 -74.69 59.80
N GLY A 1029 38.33 -74.40 59.23
CA GLY A 1029 37.08 -75.11 59.48
C GLY A 1029 36.18 -75.06 58.25
N ALA A 1030 35.50 -76.16 57.95
CA ALA A 1030 34.53 -76.28 56.85
C ALA A 1030 33.18 -76.74 57.40
N GLY A 1031 32.07 -76.24 56.83
CA GLY A 1031 30.73 -76.73 57.14
C GLY A 1031 29.62 -75.69 56.96
N GLY A 1032 28.92 -75.73 55.82
CA GLY A 1032 27.77 -74.86 55.53
C GLY A 1032 26.45 -75.29 56.20
N GLY A 1033 25.32 -74.76 55.72
CA GLY A 1033 23.99 -75.29 56.06
C GLY A 1033 22.79 -74.40 55.70
N SER A 1034 22.01 -74.82 54.68
CA SER A 1034 20.70 -74.27 54.24
C SER A 1034 20.67 -72.79 53.78
N GLY A 1035 19.78 -72.33 52.89
CA GLY A 1035 18.68 -72.98 52.12
C GLY A 1035 17.41 -72.10 52.15
N GLY A 1036 16.55 -72.02 51.13
CA GLY A 1036 16.54 -72.59 49.78
C GLY A 1036 15.13 -72.42 49.14
N SER A 1037 15.02 -72.42 47.79
CA SER A 1037 13.78 -72.18 46.98
C SER A 1037 13.09 -70.80 47.15
N GLY A 1038 12.44 -70.20 46.14
CA GLY A 1038 12.27 -70.59 44.72
C GLY A 1038 10.85 -70.27 44.22
N GLY A 1039 10.70 -69.77 42.98
CA GLY A 1039 9.40 -69.52 42.35
C GLY A 1039 9.49 -68.69 41.06
N GLU A 1040 8.97 -69.23 39.96
CA GLU A 1040 8.92 -68.59 38.63
C GLU A 1040 7.48 -68.28 38.19
N GLY A 1041 7.34 -67.33 37.24
CA GLY A 1041 6.19 -67.21 36.34
C GLY A 1041 5.04 -66.30 36.79
N GLY A 1042 4.29 -65.67 35.87
CA GLY A 1042 4.51 -65.59 34.42
C GLY A 1042 3.27 -65.15 33.62
N LEU A 1043 3.51 -64.67 32.39
CA LEU A 1043 2.60 -64.59 31.23
C LEU A 1043 1.19 -63.96 31.40
N GLY A 1044 0.91 -62.95 30.55
CA GLY A 1044 -0.04 -63.20 29.46
C GLY A 1044 -1.26 -62.29 29.26
N ALA A 1045 -1.36 -61.79 28.01
CA ALA A 1045 -2.58 -61.42 27.27
C ALA A 1045 -3.41 -60.20 27.74
N GLY A 1046 -4.18 -59.65 26.79
CA GLY A 1046 -5.18 -58.61 27.01
C GLY A 1046 -6.59 -59.08 26.65
N GLY A 1047 -7.60 -58.26 26.94
CA GLY A 1047 -9.00 -58.54 26.67
C GLY A 1047 -9.92 -57.52 27.36
N ALA A 1048 -11.03 -57.18 26.73
CA ALA A 1048 -11.90 -56.09 27.18
C ALA A 1048 -12.90 -56.48 28.30
N GLY A 1049 -13.29 -55.52 29.14
CA GLY A 1049 -14.70 -55.34 29.50
C GLY A 1049 -15.12 -55.21 30.98
N ALA A 1050 -15.81 -54.10 31.26
CA ALA A 1050 -16.94 -53.93 32.20
C ALA A 1050 -16.72 -53.85 33.74
N GLY A 1051 -17.70 -53.19 34.40
CA GLY A 1051 -17.75 -52.86 35.85
C GLY A 1051 -17.30 -51.42 36.15
N GLY A 1052 -17.96 -50.56 36.95
CA GLY A 1052 -19.15 -50.71 37.80
C GLY A 1052 -18.81 -50.74 39.31
N ALA A 1053 -19.54 -50.09 40.24
CA ALA A 1053 -20.69 -49.18 40.16
C ALA A 1053 -20.95 -48.47 41.53
N GLY A 1054 -21.86 -47.49 41.57
CA GLY A 1054 -22.46 -46.90 42.80
C GLY A 1054 -22.11 -45.43 43.07
N GLY A 1055 -22.99 -44.61 43.67
CA GLY A 1055 -24.39 -44.85 44.08
C GLY A 1055 -24.95 -43.72 44.98
N GLU A 1056 -26.29 -43.61 45.06
CA GLU A 1056 -27.10 -42.62 45.85
C GLU A 1056 -27.01 -41.14 45.38
N GLY A 1057 -28.07 -40.32 45.32
CA GLY A 1057 -29.53 -40.47 45.48
C GLY A 1057 -30.23 -39.08 45.35
N GLY A 1058 -31.54 -38.90 45.08
CA GLY A 1058 -32.61 -39.83 44.75
C GLY A 1058 -33.97 -39.14 44.38
N GLU A 1059 -34.84 -39.89 43.69
CA GLU A 1059 -36.31 -39.80 43.47
C GLU A 1059 -37.10 -38.48 43.18
N GLY A 1060 -37.86 -38.51 42.06
CA GLY A 1060 -39.25 -38.02 41.96
C GLY A 1060 -39.53 -36.69 41.21
N GLY A 1061 -40.43 -36.60 40.21
CA GLY A 1061 -41.15 -37.65 39.47
C GLY A 1061 -42.33 -37.13 38.58
N LEU A 1062 -42.65 -37.87 37.50
CA LEU A 1062 -43.86 -37.81 36.64
C LEU A 1062 -44.07 -36.58 35.70
N GLY A 1063 -44.66 -36.81 34.51
CA GLY A 1063 -45.78 -35.92 34.09
C GLY A 1063 -46.02 -35.43 32.65
N ALA A 1064 -45.36 -35.92 31.59
CA ALA A 1064 -45.73 -35.80 30.15
C ALA A 1064 -46.66 -34.66 29.61
N GLY A 1065 -46.13 -33.86 28.66
CA GLY A 1065 -46.82 -33.47 27.41
C GLY A 1065 -47.45 -32.06 27.29
N GLY A 1066 -47.55 -31.56 26.04
CA GLY A 1066 -48.39 -30.42 25.65
C GLY A 1066 -47.66 -29.28 24.91
N ASP A 1067 -48.21 -28.86 23.77
CA ASP A 1067 -47.77 -27.72 22.96
C ASP A 1067 -48.15 -26.35 23.59
N GLY A 1068 -47.45 -25.26 23.25
CA GLY A 1068 -47.85 -23.90 23.67
C GLY A 1068 -47.00 -22.76 23.09
N LEU A 1069 -47.64 -21.85 22.34
CA LEU A 1069 -47.04 -20.66 21.72
C LEU A 1069 -47.17 -19.41 22.62
N GLY A 1070 -46.27 -18.43 22.43
CA GLY A 1070 -46.65 -17.00 22.44
C GLY A 1070 -45.83 -16.03 23.30
N GLY A 1071 -45.34 -14.95 22.66
CA GLY A 1071 -45.00 -13.64 23.25
C GLY A 1071 -43.81 -13.57 24.23
N VAL A 1072 -42.83 -12.65 24.16
CA VAL A 1072 -42.76 -11.31 23.53
C VAL A 1072 -43.96 -10.43 23.90
N GLY A 1073 -43.84 -9.33 24.65
CA GLY A 1073 -42.65 -8.64 25.16
C GLY A 1073 -42.81 -7.14 24.92
N GLY A 1074 -42.55 -6.27 25.91
CA GLY A 1074 -42.80 -4.85 25.68
C GLY A 1074 -42.41 -3.86 26.79
N SER A 1075 -41.98 -2.70 26.29
CA SER A 1075 -42.02 -1.37 26.91
C SER A 1075 -40.96 -0.97 27.95
N ARG A 1076 -40.07 -0.06 27.50
CA ARG A 1076 -39.52 1.12 28.23
C ARG A 1076 -38.58 0.82 29.42
N GLY A 1077 -37.57 1.64 29.71
CA GLY A 1077 -37.12 2.91 29.12
C GLY A 1077 -36.50 3.79 30.22
N GLN A 1078 -35.87 4.93 29.85
CA GLN A 1078 -35.19 5.90 30.74
C GLN A 1078 -33.88 5.39 31.37
N ASP A 1079 -32.89 6.19 31.82
CA ASP A 1079 -32.33 7.54 31.51
C ASP A 1079 -30.93 7.56 32.22
N GLY A 1080 -29.90 8.37 31.93
CA GLY A 1080 -29.65 9.49 31.01
C GLY A 1080 -28.16 9.92 31.14
N ASP A 1081 -27.82 11.20 30.81
CA ASP A 1081 -26.58 11.94 31.16
C ASP A 1081 -25.21 11.47 30.56
N ASN A 1082 -24.19 12.30 30.22
CA ASN A 1082 -24.05 13.77 29.96
C ASN A 1082 -22.67 14.06 29.28
N VAL A 1083 -22.33 15.35 29.00
CA VAL A 1083 -21.00 15.94 28.63
C VAL A 1083 -20.62 15.83 27.12
N GLU A 1084 -20.80 16.88 26.28
CA GLU A 1084 -19.91 18.05 25.93
C GLU A 1084 -18.78 17.71 24.90
N ASP A 1085 -18.20 18.59 24.04
CA ASP A 1085 -18.55 19.86 23.30
C ASP A 1085 -17.28 20.25 22.45
N ASP A 1086 -17.18 21.18 21.48
CA ASP A 1086 -18.07 21.95 20.56
C ASP A 1086 -17.21 22.53 19.38
N GLY A 1087 -17.82 23.07 18.31
CA GLY A 1087 -17.21 23.97 17.31
C GLY A 1087 -16.62 23.31 16.05
N GLY A 1088 -16.49 23.95 14.88
CA GLY A 1088 -16.75 25.34 14.42
C GLY A 1088 -15.72 25.73 13.31
N CYS A 1089 -15.70 26.92 12.69
CA CYS A 1089 -16.74 27.54 11.84
C CYS A 1089 -16.08 28.51 10.79
N GLY A 1090 -16.78 28.91 9.72
CA GLY A 1090 -16.39 29.98 8.76
C GLY A 1090 -16.03 29.53 7.32
N CYS A 1091 -16.36 30.19 6.18
CA CYS A 1091 -16.54 31.62 5.77
C CYS A 1091 -15.23 32.37 5.47
N ARG A 1092 -15.05 33.24 4.44
CA ARG A 1092 -15.89 33.94 3.40
C ARG A 1092 -14.97 34.29 2.18
N ALA A 1093 -15.35 35.14 1.20
CA ALA A 1093 -16.24 34.90 0.05
C ALA A 1093 -16.30 36.14 -0.90
N ALA A 1094 -15.84 36.06 -2.16
CA ALA A 1094 -15.96 37.13 -3.20
C ALA A 1094 -16.00 36.53 -4.62
N GLY A 1095 -16.68 37.06 -5.66
CA GLY A 1095 -17.45 38.30 -5.83
C GLY A 1095 -16.73 39.31 -6.76
N SER A 1096 -17.29 39.90 -7.82
CA SER A 1096 -18.56 39.75 -8.58
C SER A 1096 -18.40 40.48 -9.95
N LYS A 1097 -19.35 40.88 -10.84
CA LYS A 1097 -20.84 41.05 -10.85
C LYS A 1097 -21.31 41.31 -12.33
N ARG A 1098 -22.61 41.10 -12.62
CA ARG A 1098 -23.43 41.58 -13.80
C ARG A 1098 -23.44 40.81 -15.15
N SER A 1099 -24.65 40.86 -15.75
CA SER A 1099 -25.20 40.28 -17.00
C SER A 1099 -25.80 41.46 -17.85
N PRO A 1100 -26.58 41.35 -18.98
CA PRO A 1100 -27.10 40.16 -19.69
C PRO A 1100 -27.21 40.27 -21.26
N GLN A 1101 -27.85 39.26 -21.88
CA GLN A 1101 -28.54 39.24 -23.20
C GLN A 1101 -27.73 39.41 -24.51
N GLY A 1102 -28.26 38.88 -25.64
CA GLY A 1102 -28.08 39.56 -26.95
C GLY A 1102 -27.76 38.74 -28.22
N SER A 1103 -28.68 37.88 -28.67
CA SER A 1103 -28.94 37.45 -30.06
C SER A 1103 -28.05 37.88 -31.26
N ALA A 1104 -27.64 36.86 -32.03
CA ALA A 1104 -27.85 36.70 -33.50
C ALA A 1104 -26.86 37.22 -34.59
N LEU A 1105 -26.74 36.34 -35.61
CA LEU A 1105 -26.62 36.57 -37.07
C LEU A 1105 -25.29 36.97 -37.76
N LEU A 1106 -24.93 36.10 -38.73
CA LEU A 1106 -24.38 36.38 -40.09
C LEU A 1106 -23.11 37.25 -40.28
N VAL A 1107 -22.12 36.67 -41.00
CA VAL A 1107 -21.86 37.01 -42.43
C VAL A 1107 -20.97 35.92 -43.08
N LEU A 1108 -21.04 35.77 -44.42
CA LEU A 1108 -20.25 34.82 -45.21
C LEU A 1108 -18.96 35.43 -45.79
N GLY A 1109 -17.96 34.58 -46.07
CA GLY A 1109 -16.86 34.83 -47.01
C GLY A 1109 -15.47 34.52 -46.43
N GLY A 1110 -14.56 33.84 -47.15
CA GLY A 1110 -14.68 33.27 -48.48
C GLY A 1110 -13.42 32.54 -48.97
N LEU A 1111 -13.41 32.25 -50.28
CA LEU A 1111 -12.36 31.61 -51.10
C LEU A 1111 -10.92 32.11 -50.86
N ALA A 1112 -9.83 31.40 -51.21
CA ALA A 1112 -9.57 30.00 -51.57
C ALA A 1112 -8.05 29.81 -51.89
N ALA A 1113 -7.67 28.60 -52.32
CA ALA A 1113 -6.66 28.33 -53.37
C ALA A 1113 -5.13 28.37 -53.09
N LEU A 1114 -4.57 27.15 -53.09
CA LEU A 1114 -3.49 26.67 -54.00
C LEU A 1114 -1.96 26.76 -53.65
N VAL A 1115 -1.29 25.65 -54.02
CA VAL A 1115 0.12 25.50 -54.49
C VAL A 1115 1.26 25.77 -53.47
N ALA A 1116 1.68 24.79 -52.64
CA ALA A 1116 2.45 23.56 -52.93
C ALA A 1116 4.00 23.70 -53.12
N ARG A 1117 4.67 22.54 -53.00
CA ARG A 1117 6.09 22.20 -53.30
C ARG A 1117 7.17 22.43 -52.23
N ARG A 1118 7.40 21.32 -51.49
CA ARG A 1118 8.73 20.80 -51.08
C ARG A 1118 9.92 21.31 -51.92
N ARG A 1119 11.04 21.61 -51.25
CA ARG A 1119 12.33 20.94 -51.53
C ARG A 1119 13.24 20.92 -50.30
N ARG A 1120 14.14 19.93 -50.27
CA ARG A 1120 15.12 19.70 -49.19
C ARG A 1120 16.36 20.58 -49.37
N VAL A 1121 16.98 20.98 -48.26
CA VAL A 1121 18.44 20.99 -48.08
C VAL A 1121 18.76 20.15 -46.83
N LYS A 1122 20.01 19.75 -46.61
CA LYS A 1122 20.45 18.74 -45.64
C LYS A 1122 21.80 19.15 -45.01
N LEU A 1123 22.07 18.60 -43.82
CA LEU A 1123 23.32 18.60 -43.01
C LEU A 1123 23.43 19.63 -41.88
N ALA A 1124 23.40 19.09 -40.66
CA ALA A 1124 24.35 19.27 -39.55
C ALA A 1124 24.72 20.68 -39.07
N ALA A 1125 24.23 21.03 -37.88
CA ALA A 1125 24.98 20.69 -36.67
C ALA A 1125 24.23 19.57 -35.92
#